data_AF-A0A553L4Y3-F1
#
_entry.id   AF-A0A553L4Y3-F1
#
_cell.length_a   1.000
_cell.length_b   1.000
_cell.length_c   1.000
_cell.angle_alpha   90.00
_cell.angle_beta   90.00
_cell.angle_gamma   90.00
#
_symmetry.space_group_name_H-M   'P 1'
#
loop_
_entity.id
_entity.type
_entity.pdbx_description
1 polymer ?
#
loop_
_entity_poly.entity_id
_entity_poly.type
_entity_poly.pdbx_seq_one_letter_code
_entity_poly.pdbx_strand_id
1 'polypeptide(L)'
;MKYLTLSQTLKISLLATSALVLVACGGSSATVEQTPLPPPVEQPRETYSGPPASTDDVQRFKLSLWDNISGTDRCGACHVDGGQSPEFVRADDINLAYAETNPLVNLEDPESSRLVTKVAGGHNCWLASADACADIMTTWIANWADTEVSANEIQLEAPVQKAPGANKNFPADSDLFAATVHPLLETYCASCHTNSAAIPISPYFASSDVDEAYEASKARINLDNPAVSRFVGRVRDEFHNCWSNCSSDSDELIAAIQSMSDGIDVTELAPELVNSQALTLFDGTLATGGGRFETDVIAKWEFKTGSGTTAFDTSGVEPAINLTLSGSVNWIGGWGIQLQNGKAQGSTASSKKIHDLITATGEMSIEAWVVPANVTQEGPARIVSYSGGSQARNLMLGQTLYNYDYLLRTSETDGNGEPALSTADADELLQASLQHVVVTYDPVNGRQIFVNGENAGVSDDIDVGNFNEWNDTYAFVLGNEVSGDIPWAGSIRLVAIHNRALTPEQITQNFDVGIGQKFFLLFNVSEHISIPQSYVVMEVSQFDSYSYLFTEPFFVTLDSNASIEDVPMRGMRLGVNGREAPTGQVFQNLDVNINSNDYVLGQGQNLSRLGTTVAIEKGPEVDEFFLTFEQLGNASNVVVEADPPAPAPAADLEAQSVIGVRNFAEINASMSAVTGVPTSNAEVKASFESLKQQLPTVTNPGSFLASNQMAVTQMAIKYCDQLVEDNSLRASYFAGFDFTQPASSAYDTQDRNLIITPLLDRVIGQNVATQPERTAVATELNNLIDTLTDCGAGKTCDANYTRTIAKATCAATIGSAAVLVQ
;
A
#
# COMPACT_ATOMS: atom_id res chain seq x y z
N MET A 1 4.34 -60.09 -60.16
CA MET A 1 5.47 -60.85 -59.54
C MET A 1 6.59 -59.87 -59.26
N LYS A 2 7.20 -59.97 -58.08
CA LYS A 2 8.36 -59.23 -57.57
C LYS A 2 8.11 -57.93 -56.77
N TYR A 3 7.99 -58.17 -55.46
CA TYR A 3 8.74 -57.52 -54.38
C TYR A 3 8.77 -55.98 -54.35
N LEU A 4 7.70 -55.37 -53.82
CA LEU A 4 7.93 -54.27 -52.87
C LEU A 4 8.37 -54.90 -51.55
N THR A 5 9.57 -54.51 -51.11
CA THR A 5 10.28 -55.06 -49.98
C THR A 5 9.66 -54.58 -48.67
N LEU A 6 9.71 -55.44 -47.64
CA LEU A 6 9.23 -55.20 -46.27
C LEU A 6 9.74 -53.87 -45.66
N SER A 7 10.82 -53.30 -46.22
CA SER A 7 11.41 -52.02 -45.84
C SER A 7 10.56 -50.80 -46.24
N GLN A 8 9.77 -50.86 -47.32
CA GLN A 8 8.92 -49.75 -47.75
C GLN A 8 7.60 -49.69 -46.98
N THR A 9 6.99 -50.84 -46.64
CA THR A 9 5.82 -50.88 -45.75
C THR A 9 6.17 -50.52 -44.31
N LEU A 10 7.38 -50.84 -43.84
CA LEU A 10 7.85 -50.41 -42.52
C LEU A 10 8.13 -48.90 -42.47
N LYS A 11 8.65 -48.30 -43.55
CA LYS A 11 8.88 -46.83 -43.62
C LYS A 11 7.59 -46.02 -43.75
N ILE A 12 6.59 -46.53 -44.48
CA ILE A 12 5.27 -45.87 -44.57
C ILE A 12 4.49 -46.04 -43.26
N SER A 13 4.62 -47.18 -42.57
CA SER A 13 4.04 -47.36 -41.24
C SER A 13 4.76 -46.53 -40.18
N LEU A 14 6.10 -46.38 -40.22
CA LEU A 14 6.83 -45.51 -39.29
C LEU A 14 6.55 -44.02 -39.53
N LEU A 15 6.35 -43.57 -40.79
CA LEU A 15 5.94 -42.19 -41.08
C LEU A 15 4.49 -41.92 -40.64
N ALA A 16 3.57 -42.87 -40.85
CA ALA A 16 2.18 -42.73 -40.38
C ALA A 16 2.10 -42.75 -38.84
N THR A 17 2.95 -43.52 -38.16
CA THR A 17 2.98 -43.57 -36.69
C THR A 17 3.75 -42.38 -36.09
N SER A 18 4.72 -41.80 -36.80
CA SER A 18 5.41 -40.57 -36.36
C SER A 18 4.60 -39.29 -36.61
N ALA A 19 3.72 -39.29 -37.61
CA ALA A 19 2.75 -38.21 -37.83
C ALA A 19 1.59 -38.22 -36.80
N LEU A 20 1.29 -39.37 -36.19
CA LEU A 20 0.31 -39.49 -35.10
C LEU A 20 0.87 -39.15 -33.70
N VAL A 21 2.20 -39.03 -33.55
CA VAL A 21 2.85 -38.65 -32.28
C VAL A 21 3.26 -37.17 -32.24
N LEU A 22 3.20 -36.45 -33.36
CA LEU A 22 3.48 -35.00 -33.46
C LEU A 22 2.23 -34.11 -33.38
N VAL A 23 1.04 -34.68 -33.14
CA VAL A 23 -0.21 -33.92 -32.84
C VAL A 23 -0.52 -33.95 -31.33
N ALA A 24 0.38 -34.48 -30.49
CA ALA A 24 0.16 -34.63 -29.04
C ALA A 24 1.05 -33.73 -28.15
N CYS A 25 1.73 -32.73 -28.72
CA CYS A 25 2.44 -31.69 -27.97
C CYS A 25 2.27 -30.35 -28.69
N GLY A 26 1.18 -29.64 -28.40
CA GLY A 26 0.89 -28.32 -28.94
C GLY A 26 -0.51 -27.87 -28.57
N GLY A 27 -0.60 -27.03 -27.53
CA GLY A 27 -1.79 -26.27 -27.18
C GLY A 27 -2.97 -27.10 -26.67
N SER A 28 -2.92 -27.54 -25.42
CA SER A 28 -4.16 -27.78 -24.69
C SER A 28 -4.89 -26.45 -24.62
N SER A 29 -5.94 -26.28 -25.42
CA SER A 29 -7.02 -25.38 -25.07
C SER A 29 -7.49 -25.82 -23.68
N ALA A 30 -7.10 -25.05 -22.66
CA ALA A 30 -7.73 -25.17 -21.36
C ALA A 30 -9.23 -25.05 -21.65
N THR A 31 -9.95 -26.14 -21.39
CA THR A 31 -11.39 -26.10 -21.38
C THR A 31 -11.72 -25.22 -20.18
N VAL A 32 -12.11 -23.98 -20.47
CA VAL A 32 -12.63 -23.05 -19.47
C VAL A 32 -13.81 -23.76 -18.83
N GLU A 33 -13.64 -24.23 -17.60
CA GLU A 33 -14.75 -24.75 -16.82
C GLU A 33 -15.66 -23.55 -16.51
N GLN A 34 -16.86 -23.55 -17.06
CA GLN A 34 -17.87 -22.54 -16.75
C GLN A 34 -18.26 -22.67 -15.28
N THR A 35 -17.86 -21.70 -14.47
CA THR A 35 -18.59 -21.29 -13.27
C THR A 35 -18.97 -19.82 -13.49
N PRO A 36 -20.24 -19.52 -13.81
CA PRO A 36 -21.26 -19.38 -12.77
C PRO A 36 -22.67 -19.90 -13.17
N LEU A 37 -23.65 -19.68 -12.28
CA LEU A 37 -25.09 -19.87 -12.50
C LEU A 37 -25.54 -19.39 -13.90
N PRO A 38 -26.57 -20.02 -14.51
CA PRO A 38 -27.01 -19.68 -15.86
C PRO A 38 -27.33 -18.18 -15.96
N PRO A 39 -27.00 -17.53 -17.08
CA PRO A 39 -27.28 -16.11 -17.29
C PRO A 39 -28.78 -15.85 -17.10
N PRO A 40 -29.17 -14.65 -16.61
CA PRO A 40 -30.52 -14.16 -16.83
C PRO A 40 -30.79 -14.24 -18.33
N VAL A 41 -31.78 -15.04 -18.70
CA VAL A 41 -32.22 -15.21 -20.09
C VAL A 41 -32.63 -13.83 -20.60
N GLU A 42 -32.12 -13.38 -21.77
CA GLU A 42 -32.63 -12.16 -22.43
C GLU A 42 -34.15 -12.24 -22.52
N GLN A 43 -34.84 -11.36 -21.77
CA GLN A 43 -36.29 -11.39 -21.67
C GLN A 43 -36.93 -10.43 -22.68
N PRO A 44 -38.11 -10.80 -23.22
CA PRO A 44 -38.82 -10.00 -24.20
C PRO A 44 -39.19 -8.64 -23.61
N ARG A 45 -38.61 -7.57 -24.15
CA ARG A 45 -39.07 -6.19 -23.91
C ARG A 45 -40.50 -6.05 -24.44
N GLU A 46 -41.39 -5.43 -23.68
CA GLU A 46 -42.67 -4.94 -24.21
C GLU A 46 -42.32 -4.05 -25.41
N THR A 47 -42.75 -4.47 -26.61
CA THR A 47 -42.42 -3.71 -27.81
C THR A 47 -43.30 -2.47 -27.82
N TYR A 48 -42.68 -1.32 -27.61
CA TYR A 48 -43.37 -0.03 -27.67
C TYR A 48 -44.24 0.05 -28.93
N SER A 49 -45.53 0.32 -28.75
CA SER A 49 -46.54 0.23 -29.83
C SER A 49 -47.25 1.56 -30.11
N GLY A 50 -46.87 2.61 -29.38
CA GLY A 50 -47.48 3.94 -29.44
C GLY A 50 -46.91 4.89 -30.50
N PRO A 51 -47.38 6.16 -30.52
CA PRO A 51 -46.85 7.21 -31.39
C PRO A 51 -45.37 7.53 -31.11
N PRO A 52 -44.62 8.14 -32.04
CA PRO A 52 -43.24 8.54 -31.76
C PRO A 52 -43.16 9.60 -30.64
N ALA A 53 -41.97 9.74 -30.04
CA ALA A 53 -41.68 10.82 -29.11
C ALA A 53 -41.95 12.19 -29.75
N SER A 54 -42.65 13.07 -29.03
CA SER A 54 -43.04 14.40 -29.52
C SER A 54 -41.93 15.45 -29.43
N THR A 55 -40.91 15.19 -28.62
CA THR A 55 -39.74 16.06 -28.42
C THR A 55 -38.48 15.22 -28.22
N ASP A 56 -37.31 15.84 -28.39
CA ASP A 56 -36.02 15.19 -28.12
C ASP A 56 -35.90 14.77 -26.64
N ASP A 57 -36.49 15.52 -25.72
CA ASP A 57 -36.49 15.17 -24.30
C ASP A 57 -37.32 13.93 -24.00
N VAL A 58 -38.49 13.78 -24.62
CA VAL A 58 -39.29 12.55 -24.54
C VAL A 58 -38.53 11.36 -25.16
N GLN A 59 -37.76 11.61 -26.21
CA GLN A 59 -36.91 10.59 -26.81
C GLN A 59 -35.78 10.17 -25.87
N ARG A 60 -35.12 11.10 -25.18
CA ARG A 60 -34.10 10.81 -24.15
C ARG A 60 -34.70 10.06 -22.96
N PHE A 61 -35.84 10.50 -22.44
CA PHE A 61 -36.59 9.76 -21.40
C PHE A 61 -36.81 8.30 -21.82
N LYS A 62 -37.24 8.09 -23.07
CA LYS A 62 -37.49 6.75 -23.58
C LYS A 62 -36.23 5.90 -23.54
N LEU A 63 -35.13 6.41 -24.11
CA LEU A 63 -33.88 5.67 -24.27
C LEU A 63 -33.14 5.45 -22.95
N SER A 64 -33.14 6.45 -22.08
CA SER A 64 -32.33 6.45 -20.85
C SER A 64 -33.08 5.84 -19.66
N LEU A 65 -34.40 5.95 -19.59
CA LEU A 65 -35.19 5.47 -18.44
C LEU A 65 -36.26 4.44 -18.83
N TRP A 66 -37.20 4.78 -19.72
CA TRP A 66 -38.37 3.93 -20.00
C TRP A 66 -37.99 2.54 -20.56
N ASP A 67 -37.06 2.49 -21.52
CA ASP A 67 -36.59 1.23 -22.12
C ASP A 67 -35.94 0.31 -21.07
N ASN A 68 -35.43 0.87 -19.97
CA ASN A 68 -34.80 0.14 -18.88
C ASN A 68 -35.82 -0.35 -17.84
N ILE A 69 -36.86 0.42 -17.53
CA ILE A 69 -37.83 0.08 -16.47
C ILE A 69 -39.08 -0.66 -16.97
N SER A 70 -39.26 -0.77 -18.29
CA SER A 70 -40.43 -1.36 -18.95
C SER A 70 -40.52 -2.88 -18.91
N GLY A 71 -39.48 -3.57 -18.46
CA GLY A 71 -39.50 -5.01 -18.24
C GLY A 71 -40.55 -5.43 -17.20
N THR A 72 -41.13 -6.62 -17.39
CA THR A 72 -42.07 -7.25 -16.44
C THR A 72 -41.38 -7.76 -15.16
N ASP A 73 -40.05 -7.82 -15.16
CA ASP A 73 -39.19 -8.05 -14.01
C ASP A 73 -38.91 -6.76 -13.19
N ARG A 74 -39.41 -5.61 -13.67
CA ARG A 74 -39.21 -4.28 -13.08
C ARG A 74 -40.54 -3.54 -12.94
N CYS A 75 -40.57 -2.25 -13.25
CA CYS A 75 -41.75 -1.39 -13.07
C CYS A 75 -42.88 -1.73 -14.06
N GLY A 76 -42.55 -2.29 -15.23
CA GLY A 76 -43.51 -2.74 -16.25
C GLY A 76 -44.44 -3.87 -15.79
N ALA A 77 -44.18 -4.50 -14.64
CA ALA A 77 -45.12 -5.46 -14.03
C ALA A 77 -46.43 -4.81 -13.55
N CYS A 78 -46.41 -3.52 -13.21
CA CYS A 78 -47.51 -2.85 -12.52
C CYS A 78 -47.87 -1.48 -13.11
N HIS A 79 -46.89 -0.68 -13.54
CA HIS A 79 -47.09 0.74 -13.89
C HIS A 79 -47.39 0.97 -15.39
N VAL A 80 -48.08 0.02 -16.02
CA VAL A 80 -48.46 0.04 -17.45
C VAL A 80 -49.85 0.67 -17.67
N ASP A 81 -50.25 0.88 -18.93
CA ASP A 81 -51.59 1.38 -19.29
C ASP A 81 -52.70 0.47 -18.75
N GLY A 82 -53.65 1.04 -18.01
CA GLY A 82 -54.73 0.30 -17.34
C GLY A 82 -54.26 -0.54 -16.15
N GLY A 83 -53.03 -0.34 -15.68
CA GLY A 83 -52.42 -0.98 -14.52
C GLY A 83 -52.60 -0.18 -13.22
N GLN A 84 -51.52 -0.07 -12.45
CA GLN A 84 -51.46 0.68 -11.20
C GLN A 84 -50.98 2.11 -11.45
N SER A 85 -51.75 3.10 -10.99
CA SER A 85 -51.35 4.51 -11.00
C SER A 85 -50.18 4.79 -10.02
N PRO A 86 -49.21 5.65 -10.39
CA PRO A 86 -49.07 6.34 -11.69
C PRO A 86 -48.63 5.40 -12.81
N GLU A 87 -49.16 5.58 -14.03
CA GLU A 87 -48.93 4.70 -15.19
C GLU A 87 -47.71 5.14 -16.02
N PHE A 88 -46.58 5.35 -15.35
CA PHE A 88 -45.36 5.94 -15.92
C PHE A 88 -44.56 5.00 -16.84
N VAL A 89 -44.98 3.73 -16.96
CA VAL A 89 -44.33 2.69 -17.78
C VAL A 89 -45.31 2.18 -18.86
N ARG A 90 -46.32 2.96 -19.21
CA ARG A 90 -47.26 2.63 -20.29
C ARG A 90 -46.55 2.50 -21.65
N ALA A 91 -46.95 1.51 -22.44
CA ALA A 91 -46.35 1.16 -23.74
C ALA A 91 -47.17 1.59 -24.97
N ASP A 92 -48.36 2.16 -24.73
CA ASP A 92 -49.30 2.62 -25.75
C ASP A 92 -49.06 4.10 -26.16
N ASP A 93 -48.46 4.92 -25.29
CA ASP A 93 -48.02 6.29 -25.61
C ASP A 93 -46.89 6.79 -24.69
N ILE A 94 -45.70 6.96 -25.28
CA ILE A 94 -44.50 7.42 -24.57
C ILE A 94 -44.63 8.86 -24.06
N ASN A 95 -45.44 9.69 -24.72
CA ASN A 95 -45.64 11.08 -24.31
C ASN A 95 -46.50 11.16 -23.04
N LEU A 96 -47.46 10.25 -22.90
CA LEU A 96 -48.25 10.10 -21.68
C LEU A 96 -47.40 9.47 -20.57
N ALA A 97 -46.56 8.48 -20.89
CA ALA A 97 -45.62 7.89 -19.93
C ALA A 97 -44.68 8.96 -19.35
N TYR A 98 -44.11 9.80 -20.22
CA TYR A 98 -43.27 10.93 -19.84
C TYR A 98 -44.02 11.91 -18.92
N ALA A 99 -45.26 12.28 -19.25
CA ALA A 99 -46.05 13.21 -18.45
C ALA A 99 -46.37 12.69 -17.03
N GLU A 100 -46.58 11.37 -16.88
CA GLU A 100 -46.76 10.72 -15.58
C GLU A 100 -45.45 10.53 -14.81
N THR A 101 -44.32 10.40 -15.52
CA THR A 101 -42.98 10.23 -14.92
C THR A 101 -42.46 11.55 -14.38
N ASN A 102 -42.58 12.65 -15.13
CA ASN A 102 -41.91 13.92 -14.82
C ASN A 102 -42.13 14.45 -13.37
N PRO A 103 -43.34 14.35 -12.76
CA PRO A 103 -43.55 14.74 -11.36
C PRO A 103 -42.91 13.83 -10.31
N LEU A 104 -42.35 12.69 -10.71
CA LEU A 104 -41.74 11.67 -9.85
C LEU A 104 -40.21 11.75 -9.85
N VAL A 105 -39.64 12.63 -10.65
CA VAL A 105 -38.21 12.68 -10.94
C VAL A 105 -37.70 14.11 -10.74
N ASN A 106 -36.51 14.22 -10.16
CA ASN A 106 -35.76 15.45 -10.06
C ASN A 106 -34.56 15.32 -11.00
N LEU A 107 -34.56 16.04 -12.13
CA LEU A 107 -33.49 15.94 -13.14
C LEU A 107 -32.24 16.73 -12.74
N GLU A 108 -32.38 17.71 -11.84
CA GLU A 108 -31.25 18.49 -11.30
C GLU A 108 -30.52 17.70 -10.22
N ASP A 109 -31.27 16.88 -9.46
CA ASP A 109 -30.74 15.99 -8.44
C ASP A 109 -31.41 14.60 -8.56
N PRO A 110 -30.86 13.75 -9.45
CA PRO A 110 -31.40 12.42 -9.74
C PRO A 110 -31.60 11.54 -8.51
N GLU A 111 -30.71 11.60 -7.51
CA GLU A 111 -30.76 10.72 -6.33
C GLU A 111 -31.94 11.03 -5.40
N SER A 112 -32.39 12.29 -5.32
CA SER A 112 -33.59 12.66 -4.55
C SER A 112 -34.91 12.32 -5.25
N SER A 113 -34.86 11.81 -6.48
CA SER A 113 -36.04 11.42 -7.24
C SER A 113 -36.92 10.43 -6.47
N ARG A 114 -38.24 10.59 -6.58
CA ARG A 114 -39.20 9.67 -5.93
C ARG A 114 -39.08 8.25 -6.43
N LEU A 115 -38.74 8.05 -7.71
CA LEU A 115 -38.48 6.73 -8.27
C LEU A 115 -37.27 6.05 -7.57
N VAL A 116 -36.18 6.80 -7.35
CA VAL A 116 -34.97 6.33 -6.67
C VAL A 116 -35.27 5.98 -5.22
N THR A 117 -35.80 6.92 -4.44
CA THR A 117 -36.10 6.72 -3.01
C THR A 117 -37.09 5.57 -2.76
N LYS A 118 -38.02 5.31 -3.70
CA LYS A 118 -38.93 4.16 -3.61
C LYS A 118 -38.21 2.83 -3.80
N VAL A 119 -37.35 2.73 -4.79
CA VAL A 119 -36.57 1.51 -5.07
C VAL A 119 -35.53 1.27 -3.98
N ALA A 120 -34.88 2.32 -3.48
CA ALA A 120 -34.00 2.28 -2.30
C ALA A 120 -34.73 1.72 -1.07
N GLY A 121 -36.02 2.05 -0.90
CA GLY A 121 -36.89 1.45 0.12
C GLY A 121 -37.27 -0.02 -0.12
N GLY A 122 -36.69 -0.69 -1.14
CA GLY A 122 -36.91 -2.09 -1.48
C GLY A 122 -38.09 -2.37 -2.43
N HIS A 123 -38.78 -1.34 -2.93
CA HIS A 123 -39.95 -1.54 -3.80
C HIS A 123 -39.55 -2.04 -5.19
N ASN A 124 -39.85 -3.31 -5.50
CA ASN A 124 -39.60 -3.96 -6.80
C ASN A 124 -38.14 -3.82 -7.30
N CYS A 125 -37.17 -3.83 -6.39
CA CYS A 125 -35.77 -3.98 -6.77
C CYS A 125 -35.56 -5.38 -7.39
N TRP A 126 -34.93 -5.42 -8.56
CA TRP A 126 -34.65 -6.64 -9.33
C TRP A 126 -33.29 -7.26 -8.99
N LEU A 127 -32.54 -6.66 -8.07
CA LEU A 127 -31.28 -7.15 -7.54
C LEU A 127 -31.43 -7.52 -6.06
N ALA A 128 -30.42 -8.19 -5.50
CA ALA A 128 -30.40 -8.50 -4.08
C ALA A 128 -30.06 -7.29 -3.18
N SER A 129 -29.67 -6.16 -3.76
CA SER A 129 -29.34 -4.91 -3.06
C SER A 129 -30.26 -3.78 -3.52
N ALA A 130 -31.05 -3.24 -2.61
CA ALA A 130 -31.93 -2.10 -2.87
C ALA A 130 -31.12 -0.84 -3.23
N ASP A 131 -29.97 -0.64 -2.58
CA ASP A 131 -29.06 0.46 -2.88
C ASP A 131 -28.51 0.35 -4.31
N ALA A 132 -28.13 -0.86 -4.75
CA ALA A 132 -27.67 -1.04 -6.13
C ALA A 132 -28.77 -0.76 -7.16
N CYS A 133 -30.02 -1.15 -6.88
CA CYS A 133 -31.14 -0.77 -7.75
C CYS A 133 -31.38 0.75 -7.76
N ALA A 134 -31.18 1.42 -6.61
CA ALA A 134 -31.30 2.87 -6.50
C ALA A 134 -30.20 3.57 -7.29
N ASP A 135 -28.93 3.16 -7.15
CA ASP A 135 -27.78 3.69 -7.92
C ASP A 135 -28.00 3.56 -9.44
N ILE A 136 -28.51 2.42 -9.90
CA ILE A 136 -28.82 2.19 -11.32
C ILE A 136 -29.96 3.12 -11.78
N MET A 137 -31.01 3.27 -10.97
CA MET A 137 -32.12 4.19 -11.27
C MET A 137 -31.64 5.64 -11.36
N THR A 138 -30.79 6.07 -10.42
CA THR A 138 -30.13 7.38 -10.42
C THR A 138 -29.34 7.58 -11.72
N THR A 139 -28.59 6.56 -12.15
CA THR A 139 -27.80 6.60 -13.40
C THR A 139 -28.70 6.77 -14.63
N TRP A 140 -29.80 6.04 -14.72
CA TRP A 140 -30.77 6.17 -15.81
C TRP A 140 -31.44 7.55 -15.87
N ILE A 141 -31.73 8.14 -14.70
CA ILE A 141 -32.31 9.48 -14.60
C ILE A 141 -31.27 10.54 -14.98
N ALA A 142 -30.03 10.42 -14.51
CA ALA A 142 -28.93 11.33 -14.90
C ALA A 142 -28.71 11.30 -16.42
N ASN A 143 -28.69 10.11 -17.03
CA ASN A 143 -28.59 9.94 -18.48
C ASN A 143 -29.80 10.51 -19.24
N TRP A 144 -30.99 10.60 -18.62
CA TRP A 144 -32.14 11.27 -19.22
C TRP A 144 -31.96 12.79 -19.15
N ALA A 145 -31.56 13.32 -18.00
CA ALA A 145 -31.33 14.75 -17.81
C ALA A 145 -30.30 15.31 -18.82
N ASP A 146 -29.39 14.46 -19.33
CA ASP A 146 -28.27 14.85 -20.22
C ASP A 146 -27.41 15.93 -19.56
N THR A 147 -27.56 16.05 -18.25
CA THR A 147 -26.59 16.66 -17.38
C THR A 147 -25.50 15.61 -17.25
N GLU A 148 -24.37 15.84 -17.93
CA GLU A 148 -23.13 15.72 -17.16
C GLU A 148 -23.43 16.44 -15.86
N VAL A 149 -23.31 15.77 -14.72
CA VAL A 149 -23.67 16.42 -13.46
C VAL A 149 -22.68 17.56 -13.30
N SER A 150 -23.00 18.71 -13.89
CA SER A 150 -22.30 19.95 -13.75
C SER A 150 -22.36 20.16 -12.26
N ALA A 151 -21.20 20.28 -11.63
CA ALA A 151 -21.08 20.50 -10.19
C ALA A 151 -22.17 21.48 -9.79
N ASN A 152 -23.27 20.97 -9.24
CA ASN A 152 -24.33 21.83 -8.77
C ASN A 152 -23.67 22.61 -7.64
N GLU A 153 -23.88 23.92 -7.60
CA GLU A 153 -23.41 24.73 -6.47
C GLU A 153 -23.93 24.06 -5.20
N ILE A 154 -23.03 23.46 -4.42
CA ILE A 154 -23.39 22.63 -3.28
C ILE A 154 -24.07 23.55 -2.28
N GLN A 155 -25.38 23.44 -2.18
CA GLN A 155 -26.16 24.29 -1.30
C GLN A 155 -25.96 23.81 0.13
N LEU A 156 -25.14 24.55 0.87
CA LEU A 156 -24.89 24.30 2.28
C LEU A 156 -26.19 24.49 3.08
N GLU A 157 -26.58 23.45 3.83
CA GLU A 157 -27.75 23.50 4.71
C GLU A 157 -27.32 23.51 6.19
N ALA A 158 -28.06 24.24 7.01
CA ALA A 158 -27.80 24.28 8.44
C ALA A 158 -28.05 22.91 9.08
N PRO A 159 -27.06 22.29 9.75
CA PRO A 159 -27.25 20.99 10.37
C PRO A 159 -28.10 21.07 11.63
N VAL A 160 -28.57 19.91 12.10
CA VAL A 160 -29.23 19.80 13.41
C VAL A 160 -28.23 20.13 14.51
N GLN A 161 -28.57 21.10 15.37
CA GLN A 161 -27.68 21.58 16.42
C GLN A 161 -27.62 20.59 17.59
N LYS A 162 -26.42 20.13 17.93
CA LYS A 162 -26.14 19.22 19.05
C LYS A 162 -24.97 19.76 19.85
N ALA A 163 -25.09 19.84 21.17
CA ALA A 163 -23.93 20.11 22.01
C ALA A 163 -23.02 18.87 22.03
N PRO A 164 -21.68 19.01 22.09
CA PRO A 164 -20.80 17.87 22.28
C PRO A 164 -21.24 17.03 23.48
N GLY A 165 -21.46 15.74 23.25
CA GLY A 165 -21.97 14.82 24.24
C GLY A 165 -20.91 14.37 25.24
N ALA A 166 -21.39 13.98 26.43
CA ALA A 166 -20.59 13.18 27.35
C ALA A 166 -20.48 11.76 26.77
N ASN A 167 -19.27 11.32 26.44
CA ASN A 167 -19.03 10.12 25.65
C ASN A 167 -18.15 9.11 26.39
N LYS A 168 -18.46 7.81 26.29
CA LYS A 168 -17.54 6.77 26.74
C LYS A 168 -16.45 6.55 25.70
N ASN A 169 -15.21 6.50 26.16
CA ASN A 169 -14.04 6.24 25.34
C ASN A 169 -13.34 4.98 25.84
N PHE A 170 -12.81 4.17 24.92
CA PHE A 170 -12.03 2.99 25.30
C PHE A 170 -10.86 3.39 26.23
N PRO A 171 -10.72 2.76 27.41
CA PRO A 171 -9.58 2.96 28.28
C PRO A 171 -8.26 2.63 27.58
N ALA A 172 -7.17 3.25 28.04
CA ALA A 172 -5.83 2.98 27.51
C ALA A 172 -5.36 1.56 27.87
N ASP A 173 -5.73 1.07 29.06
CA ASP A 173 -5.49 -0.30 29.49
C ASP A 173 -6.64 -1.24 29.10
N SER A 174 -6.35 -2.55 29.10
CA SER A 174 -7.28 -3.61 28.71
C SER A 174 -8.00 -4.26 29.90
N ASP A 175 -7.86 -3.74 31.13
CA ASP A 175 -8.30 -4.44 32.36
C ASP A 175 -9.80 -4.73 32.36
N LEU A 176 -10.62 -3.73 31.99
CA LEU A 176 -12.08 -3.90 31.92
C LEU A 176 -12.47 -4.93 30.85
N PHE A 177 -11.82 -4.90 29.68
CA PHE A 177 -12.04 -5.86 28.61
C PHE A 177 -11.65 -7.29 29.04
N ALA A 178 -10.49 -7.43 29.69
CA ALA A 178 -9.99 -8.68 30.25
C ALA A 178 -10.97 -9.32 31.23
N ALA A 179 -11.61 -8.50 32.06
CA ALA A 179 -12.53 -8.95 33.10
C ALA A 179 -13.94 -9.29 32.58
N THR A 180 -14.32 -8.85 31.38
CA THR A 180 -15.72 -8.87 30.93
C THR A 180 -15.90 -9.57 29.58
N VAL A 181 -15.37 -9.01 28.49
CA VAL A 181 -15.64 -9.46 27.12
C VAL A 181 -14.65 -10.54 26.67
N HIS A 182 -13.36 -10.35 26.98
CA HIS A 182 -12.28 -11.26 26.55
C HIS A 182 -12.52 -12.73 26.91
N PRO A 183 -13.03 -13.10 28.12
CA PRO A 183 -13.25 -14.50 28.47
C PRO A 183 -14.22 -15.23 27.53
N LEU A 184 -15.24 -14.53 27.01
CA LEU A 184 -16.17 -15.10 26.03
C LEU A 184 -15.51 -15.28 24.67
N LEU A 185 -14.75 -14.28 24.23
CA LEU A 185 -14.04 -14.34 22.94
C LEU A 185 -12.96 -15.44 22.95
N GLU A 186 -12.19 -15.56 24.03
CA GLU A 186 -11.20 -16.62 24.17
C GLU A 186 -11.86 -18.00 24.20
N THR A 187 -12.95 -18.16 24.95
CA THR A 187 -13.63 -19.46 25.08
C THR A 187 -14.24 -19.94 23.77
N TYR A 188 -14.89 -19.05 23.02
CA TYR A 188 -15.73 -19.45 21.89
C TYR A 188 -15.16 -19.08 20.51
N CYS A 189 -14.17 -18.18 20.45
CA CYS A 189 -13.63 -17.69 19.17
C CYS A 189 -12.14 -18.00 18.96
N ALA A 190 -11.39 -18.41 19.99
CA ALA A 190 -9.95 -18.66 19.88
C ALA A 190 -9.56 -19.85 19.00
N SER A 191 -10.51 -20.70 18.56
CA SER A 191 -10.18 -21.75 17.59
C SER A 191 -9.77 -21.20 16.22
N CYS A 192 -10.13 -19.94 15.91
CA CYS A 192 -9.84 -19.27 14.64
C CYS A 192 -9.25 -17.87 14.84
N HIS A 193 -9.74 -17.08 15.81
CA HIS A 193 -9.40 -15.66 15.99
C HIS A 193 -8.24 -15.41 16.96
N THR A 194 -7.21 -16.25 16.89
CA THR A 194 -5.91 -16.06 17.54
C THR A 194 -4.79 -16.37 16.56
N ASN A 195 -3.65 -15.72 16.71
CA ASN A 195 -2.47 -15.95 15.89
C ASN A 195 -1.92 -17.38 16.03
N SER A 196 -2.26 -18.10 17.10
CA SER A 196 -1.83 -19.47 17.39
C SER A 196 -2.85 -20.54 16.97
N ALA A 197 -3.94 -20.18 16.28
CA ALA A 197 -4.94 -21.14 15.83
C ALA A 197 -4.37 -22.08 14.76
N ALA A 198 -4.99 -23.26 14.60
CA ALA A 198 -4.61 -24.18 13.52
C ALA A 198 -4.85 -23.57 12.13
N ILE A 199 -5.88 -22.72 12.01
CA ILE A 199 -6.15 -21.88 10.84
C ILE A 199 -6.42 -20.46 11.38
N PRO A 200 -5.39 -19.61 11.49
CA PRO A 200 -5.55 -18.25 11.99
C PRO A 200 -6.39 -17.39 11.06
N ILE A 201 -7.37 -16.68 11.62
CA ILE A 201 -8.24 -15.74 10.93
C ILE A 201 -8.13 -14.39 11.65
N SER A 202 -7.51 -13.41 10.99
CA SER A 202 -7.51 -12.02 11.46
C SER A 202 -8.93 -11.44 11.34
N PRO A 203 -9.36 -10.54 12.24
CA PRO A 203 -8.66 -9.98 13.41
C PRO A 203 -8.47 -10.97 14.58
N TYR A 204 -7.38 -10.85 15.34
CA TYR A 204 -7.04 -11.72 16.47
C TYR A 204 -7.65 -11.27 17.82
N PHE A 205 -8.95 -10.96 17.82
CA PHE A 205 -9.68 -10.50 19.01
C PHE A 205 -9.87 -11.56 20.11
N ALA A 206 -9.47 -12.81 19.86
CA ALA A 206 -9.49 -13.91 20.82
C ALA A 206 -8.07 -14.42 21.13
N SER A 207 -7.05 -13.58 20.92
CA SER A 207 -5.67 -13.88 21.32
C SER A 207 -5.57 -14.12 22.82
N SER A 208 -4.65 -15.00 23.24
CA SER A 208 -4.29 -15.16 24.65
C SER A 208 -3.50 -13.96 25.19
N ASP A 209 -2.93 -13.15 24.29
CA ASP A 209 -2.45 -11.81 24.64
C ASP A 209 -3.66 -10.85 24.68
N VAL A 210 -3.99 -10.41 25.90
CA VAL A 210 -5.19 -9.60 26.15
C VAL A 210 -5.08 -8.23 25.50
N ASP A 211 -3.89 -7.64 25.44
CA ASP A 211 -3.70 -6.32 24.84
C ASP A 211 -3.87 -6.40 23.31
N GLU A 212 -3.32 -7.44 22.67
CA GLU A 212 -3.55 -7.72 21.23
C GLU A 212 -5.06 -7.94 20.96
N ALA A 213 -5.72 -8.74 21.79
CA ALA A 213 -7.15 -9.01 21.66
C ALA A 213 -8.00 -7.75 21.88
N TYR A 214 -7.60 -6.89 22.82
CA TYR A 214 -8.28 -5.65 23.14
C TYR A 214 -8.23 -4.66 21.97
N GLU A 215 -7.04 -4.39 21.43
CA GLU A 215 -6.88 -3.49 20.27
C GLU A 215 -7.66 -4.02 19.06
N ALA A 216 -7.62 -5.34 18.80
CA ALA A 216 -8.39 -5.97 17.74
C ALA A 216 -9.92 -5.90 17.96
N SER A 217 -10.39 -5.67 19.19
CA SER A 217 -11.81 -5.65 19.56
C SER A 217 -12.45 -4.26 19.52
N LYS A 218 -11.68 -3.17 19.71
CA LYS A 218 -12.23 -1.80 19.84
C LYS A 218 -13.19 -1.43 18.71
N ALA A 219 -12.77 -1.62 17.45
CA ALA A 219 -13.59 -1.33 16.25
C ALA A 219 -14.83 -2.22 16.08
N ARG A 220 -15.09 -3.17 16.98
CA ARG A 220 -16.19 -4.15 16.92
C ARG A 220 -17.13 -4.06 18.13
N ILE A 221 -16.79 -3.24 19.11
CA ILE A 221 -17.56 -3.02 20.33
C ILE A 221 -18.16 -1.62 20.27
N ASN A 222 -19.47 -1.51 20.42
CA ASN A 222 -20.14 -0.23 20.64
C ASN A 222 -20.37 -0.05 22.14
N LEU A 223 -19.66 0.90 22.75
CA LEU A 223 -19.75 1.16 24.19
C LEU A 223 -21.10 1.77 24.59
N ASP A 224 -21.73 2.56 23.71
CA ASP A 224 -22.98 3.27 24.04
C ASP A 224 -24.22 2.42 23.81
N ASN A 225 -24.16 1.52 22.82
CA ASN A 225 -25.21 0.56 22.50
C ASN A 225 -24.61 -0.84 22.25
N PRO A 226 -24.39 -1.63 23.32
CA PRO A 226 -23.80 -2.97 23.20
C PRO A 226 -24.53 -3.90 22.24
N ALA A 227 -25.86 -3.75 22.08
CA ALA A 227 -26.71 -4.60 21.24
C ALA A 227 -26.47 -4.49 19.73
N VAL A 228 -25.77 -3.44 19.27
CA VAL A 228 -25.39 -3.25 17.86
C VAL A 228 -23.90 -3.53 17.60
N SER A 229 -23.16 -4.01 18.62
CA SER A 229 -21.76 -4.39 18.45
C SER A 229 -21.61 -5.49 17.39
N ARG A 230 -20.50 -5.46 16.62
CA ARG A 230 -20.29 -6.41 15.52
C ARG A 230 -20.27 -7.85 15.99
N PHE A 231 -19.70 -8.12 17.17
CA PHE A 231 -19.71 -9.46 17.79
C PHE A 231 -21.13 -9.98 17.99
N VAL A 232 -22.04 -9.12 18.44
CA VAL A 232 -23.45 -9.45 18.67
C VAL A 232 -24.15 -9.76 17.35
N GLY A 233 -24.00 -8.89 16.34
CA GLY A 233 -24.60 -9.11 15.02
C GLY A 233 -24.09 -10.39 14.33
N ARG A 234 -22.79 -10.70 14.46
CA ARG A 234 -22.21 -11.93 13.90
C ARG A 234 -22.87 -13.19 14.47
N VAL A 235 -23.12 -13.22 15.77
CA VAL A 235 -23.75 -14.37 16.42
C VAL A 235 -25.26 -14.36 16.20
N ARG A 236 -25.95 -13.25 16.50
CA ARG A 236 -27.41 -13.14 16.47
C ARG A 236 -28.00 -13.22 15.07
N ASP A 237 -27.46 -12.42 14.16
CA ASP A 237 -28.09 -12.12 12.87
C ASP A 237 -27.47 -12.95 11.73
N GLU A 238 -26.19 -13.31 11.86
CA GLU A 238 -25.45 -14.07 10.84
C GLU A 238 -25.19 -15.54 11.23
N PHE A 239 -25.62 -15.94 12.43
CA PHE A 239 -25.52 -17.32 12.93
C PHE A 239 -24.09 -17.88 12.91
N HIS A 240 -23.09 -17.01 13.13
CA HIS A 240 -21.68 -17.36 13.04
C HIS A 240 -21.20 -18.11 14.28
N ASN A 241 -21.04 -19.44 14.17
CA ASN A 241 -20.43 -20.31 15.18
C ASN A 241 -20.99 -20.14 16.61
N CYS A 242 -22.31 -19.98 16.74
CA CYS A 242 -22.99 -19.94 18.03
C CYS A 242 -22.66 -21.22 18.83
N TRP A 243 -22.40 -21.07 20.12
CA TRP A 243 -22.04 -22.20 21.00
C TRP A 243 -23.27 -22.87 21.63
N SER A 244 -24.42 -22.21 21.61
CA SER A 244 -25.70 -22.78 22.00
C SER A 244 -26.85 -22.26 21.11
N ASN A 245 -27.67 -21.35 21.62
CA ASN A 245 -28.72 -20.66 20.89
C ASN A 245 -28.23 -19.24 20.56
N CYS A 246 -28.13 -18.91 19.28
CA CYS A 246 -27.58 -17.64 18.81
C CYS A 246 -28.21 -16.39 19.46
N SER A 247 -29.50 -16.41 19.81
CA SER A 247 -30.14 -15.29 20.53
C SER A 247 -29.58 -15.19 21.94
N SER A 248 -29.57 -16.30 22.69
CA SER A 248 -29.04 -16.34 24.05
C SER A 248 -27.54 -16.06 24.13
N ASP A 249 -26.77 -16.58 23.17
CA ASP A 249 -25.32 -16.36 23.06
C ASP A 249 -25.03 -14.88 22.77
N SER A 250 -25.85 -14.25 21.92
CA SER A 250 -25.76 -12.82 21.65
C SER A 250 -26.13 -11.98 22.88
N ASP A 251 -27.13 -12.40 23.68
CA ASP A 251 -27.48 -11.72 24.93
C ASP A 251 -26.33 -11.79 25.95
N GLU A 252 -25.57 -12.90 25.98
CA GLU A 252 -24.37 -13.05 26.80
C GLU A 252 -23.26 -12.07 26.38
N LEU A 253 -23.03 -11.92 25.07
CA LEU A 253 -22.11 -10.91 24.54
C LEU A 253 -22.57 -9.48 24.83
N ILE A 254 -23.86 -9.19 24.68
CA ILE A 254 -24.44 -7.87 25.03
C ILE A 254 -24.18 -7.56 26.50
N ALA A 255 -24.45 -8.52 27.40
CA ALA A 255 -24.26 -8.33 28.83
C ALA A 255 -22.79 -8.11 29.21
N ALA A 256 -21.87 -8.84 28.58
CA ALA A 256 -20.43 -8.67 28.81
C ALA A 256 -19.95 -7.28 28.35
N ILE A 257 -20.36 -6.85 27.15
CA ILE A 257 -20.00 -5.53 26.61
C ILE A 257 -20.67 -4.42 27.43
N GLN A 258 -21.91 -4.60 27.88
CA GLN A 258 -22.57 -3.66 28.78
C GLN A 258 -21.82 -3.55 30.11
N SER A 259 -21.39 -4.67 30.70
CA SER A 259 -20.59 -4.65 31.93
C SER A 259 -19.25 -3.94 31.75
N MET A 260 -18.60 -4.11 30.60
CA MET A 260 -17.39 -3.37 30.24
C MET A 260 -17.70 -1.88 30.17
N SER A 261 -18.72 -1.52 29.39
CA SER A 261 -19.15 -0.14 29.19
C SER A 261 -19.50 0.55 30.50
N ASP A 262 -20.27 -0.09 31.38
CA ASP A 262 -20.69 0.49 32.66
C ASP A 262 -19.52 0.76 33.62
N GLY A 263 -18.38 0.08 33.42
CA GLY A 263 -17.14 0.36 34.15
C GLY A 263 -16.32 1.54 33.60
N ILE A 264 -16.70 2.10 32.45
CA ILE A 264 -16.01 3.22 31.80
C ILE A 264 -16.68 4.53 32.20
N ASP A 265 -15.88 5.42 32.80
CA ASP A 265 -16.30 6.79 33.10
C ASP A 265 -16.56 7.57 31.80
N VAL A 266 -17.61 8.40 31.83
CA VAL A 266 -17.96 9.23 30.71
C VAL A 266 -16.97 10.39 30.62
N THR A 267 -16.37 10.59 29.44
CA THR A 267 -15.56 11.76 29.14
C THR A 267 -16.49 12.92 28.81
N GLU A 268 -16.53 13.90 29.71
CA GLU A 268 -17.23 15.17 29.48
C GLU A 268 -16.28 16.19 28.87
N LEU A 269 -16.81 17.04 27.99
CA LEU A 269 -16.05 18.16 27.46
C LEU A 269 -15.75 19.15 28.58
N ALA A 270 -14.50 19.57 28.70
CA ALA A 270 -14.09 20.49 29.75
C ALA A 270 -14.83 21.84 29.60
N PRO A 271 -15.47 22.36 30.66
CA PRO A 271 -16.37 23.52 30.58
C PRO A 271 -15.69 24.84 30.23
N GLU A 272 -14.36 24.92 30.36
CA GLU A 272 -13.54 26.06 29.97
C GLU A 272 -13.25 26.16 28.47
N LEU A 273 -13.54 25.11 27.70
CA LEU A 273 -13.26 25.08 26.27
C LEU A 273 -14.23 26.01 25.52
N VAL A 274 -13.68 26.80 24.59
CA VAL A 274 -14.48 27.51 23.58
C VAL A 274 -14.71 26.54 22.45
N ASN A 275 -15.91 25.99 22.32
CA ASN A 275 -16.21 24.92 21.37
C ASN A 275 -17.35 25.26 20.39
N SER A 276 -17.33 24.65 19.22
CA SER A 276 -18.48 24.62 18.31
C SER A 276 -19.56 23.66 18.81
N GLN A 277 -20.72 23.69 18.16
CA GLN A 277 -21.67 22.56 18.20
C GLN A 277 -21.04 21.32 17.52
N ALA A 278 -21.60 20.14 17.80
CA ALA A 278 -21.12 18.85 17.35
C ALA A 278 -21.92 18.28 16.17
N LEU A 279 -21.27 17.43 15.39
CA LEU A 279 -21.80 16.79 14.19
C LEU A 279 -21.30 15.35 14.07
N THR A 280 -22.11 14.46 13.52
CA THR A 280 -21.66 13.19 12.95
C THR A 280 -21.34 13.36 11.47
N LEU A 281 -20.67 12.39 10.84
CA LEU A 281 -20.34 12.46 9.40
C LEU A 281 -21.58 12.69 8.53
N PHE A 282 -22.69 12.02 8.87
CA PHE A 282 -23.94 12.07 8.10
C PHE A 282 -24.86 13.24 8.49
N ASP A 283 -24.50 14.06 9.48
CA ASP A 283 -25.13 15.37 9.68
C ASP A 283 -24.63 16.41 8.66
N GLY A 284 -23.56 16.08 7.91
CA GLY A 284 -22.99 16.92 6.88
C GLY A 284 -23.82 17.01 5.60
N THR A 285 -23.69 18.14 4.90
CA THR A 285 -24.18 18.26 3.53
C THR A 285 -23.31 17.38 2.64
N LEU A 286 -23.92 16.39 1.99
CA LEU A 286 -23.22 15.53 1.05
C LEU A 286 -22.64 16.40 -0.08
N ALA A 287 -21.31 16.39 -0.21
CA ALA A 287 -20.60 17.18 -1.20
C ALA A 287 -20.64 16.53 -2.59
N THR A 288 -21.30 15.37 -2.76
CA THR A 288 -21.46 14.72 -4.06
C THR A 288 -22.63 15.32 -4.84
N GLY A 289 -22.55 16.62 -5.15
CA GLY A 289 -23.34 17.26 -6.19
C GLY A 289 -22.80 16.96 -7.60
N GLY A 290 -22.46 15.70 -7.86
CA GLY A 290 -21.82 15.18 -9.08
C GLY A 290 -20.65 15.99 -9.67
N GLY A 291 -20.14 15.53 -10.81
CA GLY A 291 -18.97 16.12 -11.46
C GLY A 291 -17.96 15.12 -12.02
N ARG A 292 -18.13 13.81 -11.81
CA ARG A 292 -17.34 12.82 -12.55
C ARG A 292 -17.86 12.75 -13.98
N PHE A 293 -16.96 12.67 -14.95
CA PHE A 293 -17.27 12.32 -16.33
C PHE A 293 -17.60 10.82 -16.42
N GLU A 294 -18.87 10.52 -16.70
CA GLU A 294 -19.42 9.16 -16.67
C GLU A 294 -20.17 8.77 -17.97
N THR A 295 -20.24 9.65 -18.96
CA THR A 295 -21.07 9.48 -20.19
C THR A 295 -20.72 8.21 -20.98
N ASP A 296 -19.44 7.86 -21.08
CA ASP A 296 -18.96 6.71 -21.84
C ASP A 296 -18.79 5.44 -20.99
N VAL A 297 -19.27 5.44 -19.75
CA VAL A 297 -19.15 4.30 -18.82
C VAL A 297 -20.07 3.16 -19.27
N ILE A 298 -19.47 1.99 -19.53
CA ILE A 298 -20.19 0.78 -19.93
C ILE A 298 -20.23 -0.30 -18.86
N ALA A 299 -19.43 -0.17 -17.79
CA ALA A 299 -19.46 -1.01 -16.59
C ALA A 299 -18.85 -0.24 -15.41
N LYS A 300 -19.46 -0.33 -14.23
CA LYS A 300 -19.01 0.41 -13.03
C LYS A 300 -19.24 -0.36 -11.75
N TRP A 301 -18.24 -0.38 -10.87
CA TRP A 301 -18.33 -0.96 -9.53
C TRP A 301 -17.79 0.01 -8.49
N GLU A 302 -18.69 0.53 -7.66
CA GLU A 302 -18.37 1.42 -6.54
C GLU A 302 -18.34 0.69 -5.20
N PHE A 303 -18.74 -0.59 -5.17
CA PHE A 303 -18.71 -1.44 -3.97
C PHE A 303 -19.53 -0.89 -2.79
N LYS A 304 -20.59 -0.13 -3.07
CA LYS A 304 -21.53 0.44 -2.10
C LYS A 304 -22.33 -0.60 -1.30
N THR A 305 -22.53 -1.79 -1.87
CA THR A 305 -23.32 -2.88 -1.25
C THR A 305 -22.79 -3.33 0.12
N GLY A 306 -21.47 -3.25 0.33
CA GLY A 306 -20.83 -3.44 1.65
C GLY A 306 -20.97 -4.82 2.30
N SER A 307 -21.68 -5.76 1.68
CA SER A 307 -21.99 -7.08 2.25
C SER A 307 -22.33 -8.12 1.17
N GLY A 308 -22.41 -9.39 1.58
CA GLY A 308 -22.69 -10.51 0.67
C GLY A 308 -21.51 -10.86 -0.23
N THR A 309 -21.78 -11.63 -1.30
CA THR A 309 -20.77 -12.18 -2.21
C THR A 309 -20.86 -11.62 -3.62
N THR A 310 -21.56 -10.49 -3.80
CA THR A 310 -21.79 -9.90 -5.12
C THR A 310 -21.52 -8.39 -5.09
N ALA A 311 -20.67 -7.92 -5.99
CA ALA A 311 -20.54 -6.50 -6.30
C ALA A 311 -21.33 -6.21 -7.59
N PHE A 312 -22.29 -5.29 -7.52
CA PHE A 312 -23.20 -5.01 -8.64
C PHE A 312 -22.60 -4.01 -9.62
N ASP A 313 -22.82 -4.24 -10.91
CA ASP A 313 -22.51 -3.27 -11.97
C ASP A 313 -23.58 -2.17 -11.98
N THR A 314 -23.22 -0.97 -11.53
CA THR A 314 -24.11 0.19 -11.40
C THR A 314 -24.04 1.15 -12.59
N SER A 315 -23.40 0.76 -13.71
CA SER A 315 -23.32 1.58 -14.93
C SER A 315 -24.67 1.86 -15.60
N GLY A 316 -25.69 1.05 -15.30
CA GLY A 316 -26.99 1.11 -15.97
C GLY A 316 -26.99 0.57 -17.40
N VAL A 317 -25.89 -0.03 -17.88
CA VAL A 317 -25.78 -0.63 -19.22
C VAL A 317 -25.92 -2.16 -19.14
N GLU A 318 -26.88 -2.72 -19.87
CA GLU A 318 -27.14 -4.16 -19.89
C GLU A 318 -26.35 -4.91 -21.00
N PRO A 319 -25.99 -6.19 -20.81
CA PRO A 319 -26.15 -6.98 -19.57
C PRO A 319 -25.20 -6.49 -18.46
N ALA A 320 -25.73 -6.33 -17.25
CA ALA A 320 -24.94 -5.95 -16.08
C ALA A 320 -23.85 -7.00 -15.76
N ILE A 321 -22.61 -6.54 -15.55
CA ILE A 321 -21.46 -7.40 -15.21
C ILE A 321 -21.35 -7.49 -13.68
N ASN A 322 -22.33 -8.12 -13.04
CA ASN A 322 -22.25 -8.35 -11.59
C ASN A 322 -21.09 -9.29 -11.26
N LEU A 323 -20.21 -8.88 -10.34
CA LEU A 323 -19.02 -9.62 -9.95
C LEU A 323 -19.30 -10.53 -8.77
N THR A 324 -18.98 -11.81 -8.91
CA THR A 324 -19.01 -12.76 -7.80
C THR A 324 -17.69 -12.71 -7.05
N LEU A 325 -17.77 -12.48 -5.74
CA LEU A 325 -16.62 -12.46 -4.84
C LEU A 325 -16.24 -13.89 -4.42
N SER A 326 -14.97 -14.24 -4.51
CA SER A 326 -14.46 -15.58 -4.14
C SER A 326 -13.03 -15.51 -3.59
N GLY A 327 -12.66 -16.47 -2.74
CA GLY A 327 -11.38 -16.43 -2.02
C GLY A 327 -11.40 -15.44 -0.85
N SER A 328 -10.23 -14.89 -0.50
CA SER A 328 -10.11 -13.92 0.61
C SER A 328 -10.47 -12.51 0.13
N VAL A 329 -11.74 -12.15 0.28
CA VAL A 329 -12.30 -10.84 -0.05
C VAL A 329 -13.07 -10.30 1.17
N ASN A 330 -12.77 -9.08 1.59
CA ASN A 330 -13.49 -8.39 2.67
C ASN A 330 -14.07 -7.07 2.16
N TRP A 331 -15.29 -6.75 2.56
CA TRP A 331 -15.82 -5.39 2.38
C TRP A 331 -15.11 -4.43 3.36
N ILE A 332 -14.87 -3.19 2.92
CA ILE A 332 -14.22 -2.16 3.74
C ILE A 332 -15.10 -0.91 3.89
N GLY A 333 -14.90 -0.16 4.98
CA GLY A 333 -15.60 1.10 5.24
C GLY A 333 -15.29 2.18 4.20
N GLY A 334 -16.24 3.10 3.98
CA GLY A 334 -16.12 4.14 2.94
C GLY A 334 -16.22 3.62 1.50
N TRP A 335 -16.93 2.49 1.31
CA TRP A 335 -17.04 1.72 0.07
C TRP A 335 -15.74 1.03 -0.36
N GLY A 336 -15.87 -0.17 -0.93
CA GLY A 336 -14.72 -0.91 -1.49
C GLY A 336 -14.65 -2.36 -1.05
N ILE A 337 -13.69 -3.07 -1.64
CA ILE A 337 -13.29 -4.42 -1.26
C ILE A 337 -11.78 -4.48 -1.04
N GLN A 338 -11.36 -5.26 -0.04
CA GLN A 338 -9.99 -5.66 0.19
C GLN A 338 -9.79 -7.10 -0.27
N LEU A 339 -8.71 -7.34 -1.01
CA LEU A 339 -8.33 -8.60 -1.63
C LEU A 339 -7.01 -9.09 -1.01
N GLN A 340 -7.01 -10.34 -0.53
CA GLN A 340 -5.79 -11.04 -0.08
C GLN A 340 -5.68 -12.37 -0.82
N ASN A 341 -5.32 -12.32 -2.10
CA ASN A 341 -5.42 -13.45 -3.04
C ASN A 341 -6.86 -13.91 -3.34
N GLY A 342 -7.85 -13.06 -3.08
CA GLY A 342 -9.23 -13.25 -3.54
C GLY A 342 -9.42 -12.75 -4.98
N LYS A 343 -10.65 -12.88 -5.50
CA LYS A 343 -11.05 -12.31 -6.79
C LYS A 343 -12.52 -11.90 -6.82
N ALA A 344 -12.83 -10.88 -7.63
CA ALA A 344 -14.19 -10.51 -7.99
C ALA A 344 -14.36 -10.72 -9.50
N GLN A 345 -15.25 -11.62 -9.94
CA GLN A 345 -15.30 -12.08 -11.33
C GLN A 345 -16.71 -12.01 -11.92
N GLY A 346 -16.84 -11.46 -13.12
CA GLY A 346 -18.06 -11.48 -13.92
C GLY A 346 -18.24 -12.78 -14.72
N SER A 347 -19.44 -13.02 -15.23
CA SER A 347 -19.66 -14.13 -16.16
C SER A 347 -19.10 -13.79 -17.56
N THR A 348 -18.67 -14.80 -18.32
CA THR A 348 -18.23 -14.60 -19.72
C THR A 348 -19.35 -13.99 -20.58
N ALA A 349 -20.60 -14.41 -20.35
CA ALA A 349 -21.76 -13.92 -21.07
C ALA A 349 -22.01 -12.41 -20.86
N SER A 350 -21.94 -11.94 -19.61
CA SER A 350 -22.07 -10.50 -19.30
C SER A 350 -20.83 -9.73 -19.75
N SER A 351 -19.63 -10.31 -19.60
CA SER A 351 -18.37 -9.64 -19.98
C SER A 351 -18.24 -9.41 -21.49
N LYS A 352 -18.94 -10.17 -22.33
CA LYS A 352 -19.04 -9.92 -23.78
C LYS A 352 -19.46 -8.48 -24.12
N LYS A 353 -20.24 -7.81 -23.25
CA LYS A 353 -20.58 -6.37 -23.38
C LYS A 353 -19.34 -5.50 -23.60
N ILE A 354 -18.25 -5.75 -22.87
CA ILE A 354 -16.99 -5.01 -22.99
C ILE A 354 -16.40 -5.18 -24.38
N HIS A 355 -16.35 -6.41 -24.89
CA HIS A 355 -15.90 -6.68 -26.27
C HIS A 355 -16.75 -5.92 -27.29
N ASP A 356 -18.08 -6.09 -27.24
CA ASP A 356 -18.97 -5.58 -28.27
C ASP A 356 -18.94 -4.05 -28.34
N LEU A 357 -18.89 -3.36 -27.19
CA LEU A 357 -18.89 -1.90 -27.14
C LEU A 357 -17.51 -1.28 -27.44
N ILE A 358 -16.40 -1.89 -26.97
CA ILE A 358 -15.04 -1.35 -27.21
C ILE A 358 -14.57 -1.65 -28.64
N THR A 359 -14.85 -2.83 -29.18
CA THR A 359 -14.48 -3.12 -30.58
C THR A 359 -15.25 -2.26 -31.59
N ALA A 360 -16.46 -1.80 -31.21
CA ALA A 360 -17.26 -0.89 -32.04
C ALA A 360 -16.69 0.54 -32.11
N THR A 361 -16.05 1.03 -31.04
CA THR A 361 -15.46 2.37 -30.97
C THR A 361 -13.98 2.38 -31.37
N GLY A 362 -13.25 1.30 -31.09
CA GLY A 362 -11.80 1.21 -31.34
C GLY A 362 -10.94 1.99 -30.33
N GLU A 363 -11.55 2.46 -29.24
CA GLU A 363 -10.93 3.22 -28.15
C GLU A 363 -11.54 2.81 -26.81
N MET A 364 -10.82 3.05 -25.71
CA MET A 364 -11.30 2.70 -24.36
C MET A 364 -10.52 3.38 -23.25
N SER A 365 -11.09 3.33 -22.04
CA SER A 365 -10.39 3.62 -20.79
C SER A 365 -10.78 2.65 -19.69
N ILE A 366 -9.84 2.37 -18.79
CA ILE A 366 -10.10 1.75 -17.49
C ILE A 366 -9.69 2.75 -16.45
N GLU A 367 -10.62 3.08 -15.58
CA GLU A 367 -10.39 3.90 -14.41
C GLU A 367 -10.51 3.04 -13.15
N ALA A 368 -9.53 3.14 -12.25
CA ALA A 368 -9.54 2.42 -10.99
C ALA A 368 -9.03 3.29 -9.83
N TRP A 369 -9.66 3.15 -8.67
CA TRP A 369 -9.16 3.67 -7.41
C TRP A 369 -8.70 2.53 -6.53
N VAL A 370 -7.39 2.44 -6.31
CA VAL A 370 -6.75 1.29 -5.68
C VAL A 370 -5.79 1.68 -4.55
N VAL A 371 -5.66 0.79 -3.58
CA VAL A 371 -4.64 0.84 -2.52
C VAL A 371 -3.85 -0.47 -2.59
N PRO A 372 -2.69 -0.52 -3.27
CA PRO A 372 -1.79 -1.68 -3.20
C PRO A 372 -1.45 -2.02 -1.74
N ALA A 373 -1.47 -3.31 -1.38
CA ALA A 373 -1.14 -3.72 -0.01
C ALA A 373 0.33 -3.44 0.34
N ASN A 374 1.21 -3.46 -0.67
CA ASN A 374 2.62 -3.11 -0.59
C ASN A 374 3.17 -2.86 -2.01
N VAL A 375 4.41 -2.38 -2.08
CA VAL A 375 5.18 -2.09 -3.31
C VAL A 375 6.15 -3.22 -3.68
N THR A 376 5.97 -4.42 -3.12
CA THR A 376 6.90 -5.57 -3.28
C THR A 376 6.25 -6.77 -3.97
N GLN A 377 5.03 -6.61 -4.50
CA GLN A 377 4.34 -7.70 -5.19
C GLN A 377 5.06 -8.01 -6.50
N GLU A 378 5.53 -9.25 -6.63
CA GLU A 378 6.10 -9.75 -7.89
C GLU A 378 5.00 -9.90 -8.93
N GLY A 379 5.31 -9.53 -10.18
CA GLY A 379 4.27 -9.18 -11.13
C GLY A 379 4.45 -9.64 -12.58
N PRO A 380 3.49 -9.26 -13.44
CA PRO A 380 2.42 -8.33 -13.09
C PRO A 380 1.30 -9.03 -12.29
N ALA A 381 1.07 -8.63 -11.04
CA ALA A 381 -0.06 -9.05 -10.22
C ALA A 381 -1.34 -8.38 -10.74
N ARG A 382 -2.45 -9.11 -10.86
CA ARG A 382 -3.64 -8.65 -11.61
C ARG A 382 -4.55 -7.75 -10.78
N ILE A 383 -4.56 -6.45 -11.07
CA ILE A 383 -5.54 -5.52 -10.49
C ILE A 383 -6.87 -5.64 -11.24
N VAL A 384 -6.82 -5.47 -12.57
CA VAL A 384 -7.95 -5.63 -13.50
C VAL A 384 -7.52 -6.52 -14.66
N SER A 385 -8.36 -7.49 -15.05
CA SER A 385 -8.11 -8.28 -16.27
C SER A 385 -9.41 -8.64 -17.00
N TYR A 386 -9.32 -8.69 -18.34
CA TYR A 386 -10.33 -9.31 -19.19
C TYR A 386 -9.65 -10.39 -20.02
N SER A 387 -9.76 -11.63 -19.56
CA SER A 387 -8.88 -12.72 -19.99
C SER A 387 -9.57 -14.08 -20.04
N GLY A 388 -8.91 -15.03 -20.72
CA GLY A 388 -9.23 -16.45 -20.67
C GLY A 388 -8.31 -17.24 -19.72
N GLY A 389 -7.30 -16.59 -19.14
CA GLY A 389 -6.29 -17.17 -18.25
C GLY A 389 -4.93 -16.48 -18.39
N SER A 390 -3.92 -17.03 -17.73
CA SER A 390 -2.61 -16.39 -17.55
C SER A 390 -1.82 -16.06 -18.83
N GLN A 391 -2.13 -16.69 -19.97
CA GLN A 391 -1.43 -16.51 -21.25
C GLN A 391 -2.33 -16.04 -22.41
N ALA A 392 -3.57 -15.66 -22.13
CA ALA A 392 -4.47 -15.17 -23.17
C ALA A 392 -5.43 -14.13 -22.60
N ARG A 393 -5.33 -12.88 -23.08
CA ARG A 393 -6.09 -11.74 -22.55
C ARG A 393 -6.38 -10.72 -23.64
N ASN A 394 -7.48 -9.98 -23.45
CA ASN A 394 -7.75 -8.78 -24.24
C ASN A 394 -7.10 -7.55 -23.60
N LEU A 395 -7.11 -7.47 -22.25
CA LEU A 395 -6.49 -6.38 -21.50
C LEU A 395 -6.11 -6.81 -20.07
N MET A 396 -5.16 -6.08 -19.48
CA MET A 396 -4.72 -6.25 -18.09
C MET A 396 -4.08 -4.97 -17.55
N LEU A 397 -4.54 -4.51 -16.40
CA LEU A 397 -3.85 -3.55 -15.54
C LEU A 397 -3.33 -4.28 -14.31
N GLY A 398 -2.03 -4.17 -14.06
CA GLY A 398 -1.37 -4.92 -13.01
C GLY A 398 -0.25 -4.16 -12.32
N GLN A 399 0.37 -4.82 -11.36
CA GLN A 399 1.49 -4.30 -10.57
C GLN A 399 2.71 -5.21 -10.66
N THR A 400 3.87 -4.64 -10.92
CA THR A 400 5.18 -5.27 -10.67
C THR A 400 6.01 -4.33 -9.80
N LEU A 401 6.23 -4.70 -8.53
CA LEU A 401 6.91 -3.86 -7.55
C LEU A 401 6.29 -2.45 -7.49
N TYR A 402 7.04 -1.43 -7.91
CA TYR A 402 6.65 -0.01 -7.94
C TYR A 402 6.00 0.43 -9.26
N ASN A 403 5.72 -0.50 -10.16
CA ASN A 403 5.21 -0.17 -11.49
C ASN A 403 3.76 -0.58 -11.67
N TYR A 404 3.05 0.25 -12.44
CA TYR A 404 1.83 -0.19 -13.13
C TYR A 404 2.20 -0.78 -14.48
N ASP A 405 1.64 -1.95 -14.78
CA ASP A 405 1.81 -2.67 -16.04
C ASP A 405 0.49 -2.72 -16.80
N TYR A 406 0.51 -2.28 -18.06
CA TYR A 406 -0.64 -2.27 -18.95
C TYR A 406 -0.38 -3.15 -20.18
N LEU A 407 -1.07 -4.30 -20.23
CA LEU A 407 -1.13 -5.13 -21.43
C LEU A 407 -2.47 -4.94 -22.13
N LEU A 408 -2.41 -4.84 -23.45
CA LEU A 408 -3.57 -4.66 -24.30
C LEU A 408 -3.35 -5.43 -25.59
N ARG A 409 -4.32 -6.27 -25.95
CA ARG A 409 -4.30 -6.99 -27.22
C ARG A 409 -4.74 -6.05 -28.35
N THR A 410 -3.89 -5.83 -29.33
CA THR A 410 -4.20 -5.15 -30.59
C THR A 410 -3.68 -5.99 -31.76
N SER A 411 -3.85 -5.50 -32.99
CA SER A 411 -3.20 -6.09 -34.18
C SER A 411 -1.67 -6.03 -34.15
N GLU A 412 -1.08 -5.22 -33.26
CA GLU A 412 0.37 -5.01 -33.16
C GLU A 412 1.01 -5.70 -31.94
N THR A 413 0.20 -6.32 -31.07
CA THR A 413 0.65 -7.13 -29.92
C THR A 413 0.25 -8.60 -30.08
N ASP A 414 0.79 -9.50 -29.26
CA ASP A 414 0.39 -10.90 -29.32
C ASP A 414 -1.00 -11.20 -28.68
N GLY A 415 -1.42 -12.46 -28.71
CA GLY A 415 -2.69 -12.90 -28.14
C GLY A 415 -2.80 -12.79 -26.61
N ASN A 416 -1.72 -12.38 -25.95
CA ASN A 416 -1.62 -12.12 -24.53
C ASN A 416 -1.44 -10.60 -24.24
N GLY A 417 -1.48 -9.75 -25.26
CA GLY A 417 -1.30 -8.30 -25.14
C GLY A 417 0.15 -7.88 -24.86
N GLU A 418 1.12 -8.75 -25.15
CA GLU A 418 2.55 -8.47 -24.97
C GLU A 418 3.13 -7.70 -26.18
N PRO A 419 4.12 -6.82 -25.96
CA PRO A 419 4.75 -6.50 -24.67
C PRO A 419 3.94 -5.51 -23.82
N ALA A 420 4.10 -5.53 -22.50
CA ALA A 420 3.50 -4.54 -21.59
C ALA A 420 4.02 -3.11 -21.82
N LEU A 421 3.14 -2.13 -21.63
CA LEU A 421 3.52 -0.74 -21.33
C LEU A 421 3.62 -0.60 -19.82
N SER A 422 4.78 -0.22 -19.29
CA SER A 422 5.03 -0.15 -17.85
C SER A 422 5.59 1.20 -17.43
N THR A 423 5.21 1.69 -16.26
CA THR A 423 5.85 2.86 -15.64
C THR A 423 7.33 2.59 -15.34
N ALA A 424 8.16 3.63 -15.26
CA ALA A 424 9.59 3.45 -15.04
C ALA A 424 9.92 3.13 -13.57
N ASP A 425 10.78 2.13 -13.35
CA ASP A 425 11.23 1.70 -12.01
C ASP A 425 11.71 2.86 -11.13
N ALA A 426 12.41 3.84 -11.74
CA ALA A 426 13.05 4.94 -11.03
C ALA A 426 12.06 6.02 -10.54
N ASP A 427 10.85 6.05 -11.10
CA ASP A 427 9.84 7.06 -10.75
C ASP A 427 9.01 6.64 -9.53
N GLU A 428 9.05 5.34 -9.19
CA GLU A 428 8.33 4.74 -8.06
C GLU A 428 6.84 5.18 -8.01
N LEU A 429 6.17 5.24 -9.17
CA LEU A 429 4.83 5.85 -9.26
C LEU A 429 3.77 5.09 -8.46
N LEU A 430 3.85 3.76 -8.40
CA LEU A 430 2.93 2.96 -7.57
C LEU A 430 3.37 3.03 -6.10
N GLN A 431 2.44 3.38 -5.23
CA GLN A 431 2.62 3.54 -3.80
C GLN A 431 1.57 2.73 -3.02
N ALA A 432 1.89 2.36 -1.78
CA ALA A 432 0.95 1.66 -0.89
C ALA A 432 -0.05 2.63 -0.23
N SER A 433 -0.63 3.53 -1.01
CA SER A 433 -1.64 4.51 -0.62
C SER A 433 -2.78 4.53 -1.63
N LEU A 434 -3.87 5.23 -1.34
CA LEU A 434 -4.95 5.37 -2.31
C LEU A 434 -4.46 6.13 -3.53
N GLN A 435 -4.59 5.52 -4.71
CA GLN A 435 -4.21 6.09 -5.98
C GLN A 435 -5.33 5.95 -7.00
N HIS A 436 -5.49 7.00 -7.80
CA HIS A 436 -6.31 6.99 -8.99
C HIS A 436 -5.44 6.57 -10.17
N VAL A 437 -5.81 5.49 -10.84
CA VAL A 437 -5.04 4.96 -11.97
C VAL A 437 -5.96 4.84 -13.16
N VAL A 438 -5.56 5.44 -14.27
CA VAL A 438 -6.30 5.36 -15.53
C VAL A 438 -5.38 4.83 -16.62
N VAL A 439 -5.84 3.83 -17.36
CA VAL A 439 -5.19 3.42 -18.61
C VAL A 439 -6.12 3.70 -19.77
N THR A 440 -5.59 4.32 -20.82
CA THR A 440 -6.35 4.67 -22.03
C THR A 440 -5.76 4.00 -23.25
N TYR A 441 -6.59 3.84 -24.28
CA TYR A 441 -6.13 3.52 -25.62
C TYR A 441 -6.98 4.25 -26.66
N ASP A 442 -6.32 4.91 -27.61
CA ASP A 442 -6.97 5.43 -28.81
C ASP A 442 -6.09 5.25 -30.07
N PRO A 443 -6.68 5.26 -31.29
CA PRO A 443 -5.96 5.06 -32.54
C PRO A 443 -4.94 6.15 -32.92
N VAL A 444 -4.83 7.23 -32.14
CA VAL A 444 -3.89 8.34 -32.36
C VAL A 444 -2.73 8.27 -31.37
N ASN A 445 -3.01 8.10 -30.07
CA ASN A 445 -1.99 8.15 -29.02
C ASN A 445 -1.51 6.77 -28.53
N GLY A 446 -2.17 5.68 -28.92
CA GLY A 446 -1.83 4.34 -28.44
C GLY A 446 -2.15 4.15 -26.96
N ARG A 447 -1.38 3.29 -26.26
CA ARG A 447 -1.59 3.03 -24.83
C ARG A 447 -1.03 4.16 -24.00
N GLN A 448 -1.76 4.61 -22.98
CA GLN A 448 -1.26 5.57 -22.00
C GLN A 448 -1.61 5.15 -20.57
N ILE A 449 -0.79 5.57 -19.61
CA ILE A 449 -0.99 5.35 -18.18
C ILE A 449 -1.01 6.71 -17.48
N PHE A 450 -1.99 6.92 -16.61
CA PHE A 450 -2.12 8.09 -15.76
C PHE A 450 -2.21 7.64 -14.30
N VAL A 451 -1.56 8.39 -13.41
CA VAL A 451 -1.58 8.17 -11.96
C VAL A 451 -1.91 9.51 -11.29
N ASN A 452 -2.95 9.52 -10.46
CA ASN A 452 -3.43 10.69 -9.72
C ASN A 452 -3.70 11.92 -10.60
N GLY A 453 -4.42 11.72 -11.71
CA GLY A 453 -4.74 12.81 -12.64
C GLY A 453 -3.63 13.19 -13.62
N GLU A 454 -2.40 12.69 -13.44
CA GLU A 454 -1.23 13.07 -14.24
C GLU A 454 -0.78 11.93 -15.17
N ASN A 455 -0.32 12.27 -16.38
CA ASN A 455 0.24 11.29 -17.31
C ASN A 455 1.59 10.78 -16.78
N ALA A 456 1.79 9.46 -16.76
CA ALA A 456 3.00 8.83 -16.24
C ALA A 456 4.26 9.08 -17.11
N GLY A 457 4.13 9.74 -18.27
CA GLY A 457 5.27 10.15 -19.11
C GLY A 457 5.93 9.00 -19.87
N VAL A 458 5.32 7.81 -19.87
CA VAL A 458 5.84 6.62 -20.56
C VAL A 458 5.52 6.71 -22.05
N SER A 459 6.52 6.47 -22.89
CA SER A 459 6.32 6.34 -24.35
C SER A 459 5.99 4.90 -24.70
N ASP A 460 4.98 4.70 -25.56
CA ASP A 460 4.67 3.39 -26.12
C ASP A 460 5.51 3.13 -27.37
N ASP A 461 6.32 2.08 -27.34
CA ASP A 461 7.17 1.66 -28.46
C ASP A 461 6.43 0.75 -29.47
N ILE A 462 5.13 0.49 -29.24
CA ILE A 462 4.28 -0.33 -30.11
C ILE A 462 3.42 0.57 -30.99
N ASP A 463 3.33 0.23 -32.28
CA ASP A 463 2.48 0.92 -33.23
C ASP A 463 0.99 0.79 -32.85
N VAL A 464 0.19 1.79 -33.20
CA VAL A 464 -1.26 1.76 -32.98
C VAL A 464 -1.92 0.67 -33.84
N GLY A 465 -2.73 -0.17 -33.20
CA GLY A 465 -3.45 -1.28 -33.82
C GLY A 465 -4.97 -1.20 -33.67
N ASN A 466 -5.65 -2.29 -33.99
CA ASN A 466 -7.10 -2.43 -33.81
C ASN A 466 -7.47 -3.65 -32.95
N PHE A 467 -8.72 -3.73 -32.52
CA PHE A 467 -9.24 -4.78 -31.62
C PHE A 467 -9.90 -5.96 -32.33
N ASN A 468 -9.69 -6.14 -33.65
CA ASN A 468 -10.38 -7.18 -34.43
C ASN A 468 -10.11 -8.61 -33.94
N GLU A 469 -9.01 -8.83 -33.20
CA GLU A 469 -8.64 -10.13 -32.66
C GLU A 469 -9.07 -10.35 -31.20
N TRP A 470 -9.82 -9.43 -30.61
CA TRP A 470 -10.34 -9.61 -29.26
C TRP A 470 -11.24 -10.84 -29.19
N ASN A 471 -11.13 -11.57 -28.08
CA ASN A 471 -11.96 -12.73 -27.83
C ASN A 471 -13.18 -12.34 -26.99
N ASP A 472 -14.38 -12.66 -27.45
CA ASP A 472 -15.64 -12.31 -26.79
C ASP A 472 -16.11 -13.34 -25.74
N THR A 473 -15.33 -14.39 -25.51
CA THR A 473 -15.63 -15.47 -24.54
C THR A 473 -14.87 -15.34 -23.22
N TYR A 474 -14.08 -14.28 -23.05
CA TYR A 474 -13.30 -14.03 -21.84
C TYR A 474 -14.16 -13.51 -20.68
N ALA A 475 -13.61 -13.55 -19.46
CA ALA A 475 -14.28 -13.04 -18.26
C ALA A 475 -13.55 -11.82 -17.72
N PHE A 476 -14.30 -10.84 -17.23
CA PHE A 476 -13.76 -9.71 -16.50
C PHE A 476 -13.52 -10.10 -15.04
N VAL A 477 -12.35 -9.77 -14.51
CA VAL A 477 -11.93 -10.12 -13.16
C VAL A 477 -11.12 -9.00 -12.51
N LEU A 478 -11.31 -8.83 -11.19
CA LEU A 478 -10.54 -7.94 -10.34
C LEU A 478 -9.77 -8.73 -9.29
N GLY A 479 -8.55 -8.29 -8.98
CA GLY A 479 -7.73 -8.80 -7.87
C GLY A 479 -7.01 -10.14 -8.11
N ASN A 480 -7.24 -10.78 -9.25
CA ASN A 480 -6.55 -12.01 -9.65
C ASN A 480 -6.71 -12.26 -11.16
N GLU A 481 -6.02 -13.28 -11.67
CA GLU A 481 -6.29 -13.89 -12.95
C GLU A 481 -7.55 -14.78 -12.91
N VAL A 482 -8.18 -15.03 -14.06
CA VAL A 482 -9.35 -15.93 -14.15
C VAL A 482 -9.01 -17.33 -13.57
N SER A 483 -7.79 -17.81 -13.81
CA SER A 483 -7.28 -19.08 -13.24
C SER A 483 -7.05 -19.05 -11.73
N GLY A 484 -6.99 -17.87 -11.11
CA GLY A 484 -6.84 -17.70 -9.65
C GLY A 484 -5.41 -17.81 -9.12
N ASP A 485 -4.41 -17.95 -10.00
CA ASP A 485 -3.01 -18.25 -9.67
C ASP A 485 -2.06 -17.06 -9.79
N ILE A 486 -2.56 -15.87 -10.16
CA ILE A 486 -1.77 -14.61 -10.24
C ILE A 486 -2.48 -13.52 -9.43
N PRO A 487 -2.56 -13.68 -8.10
CA PRO A 487 -3.31 -12.77 -7.24
C PRO A 487 -2.63 -11.41 -7.12
N TRP A 488 -3.46 -10.40 -6.87
CA TRP A 488 -3.04 -9.10 -6.35
C TRP A 488 -3.61 -8.90 -4.94
N ALA A 489 -2.81 -8.31 -4.07
CA ALA A 489 -3.20 -7.93 -2.72
C ALA A 489 -3.34 -6.41 -2.61
N GLY A 490 -4.46 -5.96 -2.05
CA GLY A 490 -4.74 -4.55 -1.89
C GLY A 490 -6.23 -4.29 -1.78
N SER A 491 -6.63 -3.03 -1.89
CA SER A 491 -8.03 -2.62 -1.85
C SER A 491 -8.44 -1.93 -3.14
N ILE A 492 -9.67 -2.17 -3.58
CA ILE A 492 -10.28 -1.51 -4.74
C ILE A 492 -11.53 -0.80 -4.24
N ARG A 493 -11.63 0.51 -4.51
CA ARG A 493 -12.78 1.33 -4.10
C ARG A 493 -13.67 1.75 -5.27
N LEU A 494 -13.13 1.82 -6.48
CA LEU A 494 -13.91 2.03 -7.70
C LEU A 494 -13.21 1.37 -8.89
N VAL A 495 -13.97 0.78 -9.80
CA VAL A 495 -13.52 0.46 -11.17
C VAL A 495 -14.61 0.87 -12.16
N ALA A 496 -14.24 1.60 -13.21
CA ALA A 496 -15.10 1.95 -14.33
C ALA A 496 -14.43 1.60 -15.66
N ILE A 497 -15.22 1.11 -16.61
CA ILE A 497 -14.78 0.82 -17.98
C ILE A 497 -15.51 1.78 -18.92
N HIS A 498 -14.75 2.53 -19.72
CA HIS A 498 -15.27 3.44 -20.72
C HIS A 498 -15.05 2.87 -22.12
N ASN A 499 -16.04 3.03 -23.01
CA ASN A 499 -15.88 2.67 -24.43
C ASN A 499 -15.23 3.79 -25.27
N ARG A 500 -14.68 4.82 -24.61
CA ARG A 500 -13.86 5.87 -25.22
C ARG A 500 -12.59 6.13 -24.43
N ALA A 501 -11.59 6.73 -25.07
CA ALA A 501 -10.43 7.25 -24.38
C ALA A 501 -10.81 8.55 -23.64
N LEU A 502 -10.61 8.57 -22.32
CA LEU A 502 -10.78 9.76 -21.51
C LEU A 502 -9.70 10.78 -21.85
N THR A 503 -10.07 12.04 -21.99
CA THR A 503 -9.10 13.11 -22.16
C THR A 503 -8.38 13.41 -20.84
N PRO A 504 -7.17 13.99 -20.86
CA PRO A 504 -6.48 14.39 -19.63
C PRO A 504 -7.34 15.26 -18.71
N GLU A 505 -8.15 16.17 -19.27
CA GLU A 505 -9.06 17.02 -18.50
C GLU A 505 -10.17 16.23 -17.80
N GLN A 506 -10.73 15.22 -18.46
CA GLN A 506 -11.74 14.33 -17.87
C GLN A 506 -11.11 13.45 -16.77
N ILE A 507 -9.87 13.01 -16.96
CA ILE A 507 -9.12 12.25 -15.96
C ILE A 507 -8.84 13.11 -14.72
N THR A 508 -8.36 14.35 -14.90
CA THR A 508 -8.18 15.30 -13.79
C THR A 508 -9.50 15.61 -13.09
N GLN A 509 -10.58 15.84 -13.85
CA GLN A 509 -11.92 16.05 -13.28
C GLN A 509 -12.35 14.88 -12.40
N ASN A 510 -12.21 13.64 -12.88
CA ASN A 510 -12.54 12.45 -12.10
C ASN A 510 -11.62 12.28 -10.88
N PHE A 511 -10.35 12.65 -10.99
CA PHE A 511 -9.41 12.65 -9.87
C PHE A 511 -9.81 13.63 -8.76
N ASP A 512 -10.09 14.89 -9.14
CA ASP A 512 -10.41 15.98 -8.21
C ASP A 512 -11.72 15.71 -7.45
N VAL A 513 -12.72 15.18 -8.16
CA VAL A 513 -13.97 14.75 -7.54
C VAL A 513 -13.71 13.61 -6.54
N GLY A 514 -12.87 12.65 -6.92
CA GLY A 514 -12.47 11.54 -6.06
C GLY A 514 -13.48 10.40 -6.04
N ILE A 515 -13.44 9.62 -4.96
CA ILE A 515 -14.36 8.50 -4.68
C ILE A 515 -14.88 8.56 -3.25
N GLY A 516 -16.07 7.99 -3.04
CA GLY A 516 -16.73 7.96 -1.74
C GLY A 516 -17.58 9.22 -1.48
N GLN A 517 -18.31 9.18 -0.37
CA GLN A 517 -19.07 10.34 0.11
C GLN A 517 -18.11 11.31 0.80
N LYS A 518 -17.89 12.47 0.17
CA LYS A 518 -17.35 13.66 0.84
C LYS A 518 -18.52 14.41 1.47
N PHE A 519 -18.35 14.92 2.67
CA PHE A 519 -19.35 15.70 3.40
C PHE A 519 -18.77 17.06 3.77
N PHE A 520 -19.56 18.11 3.64
CA PHE A 520 -19.29 19.38 4.32
C PHE A 520 -19.89 19.33 5.72
N LEU A 521 -19.04 19.31 6.74
CA LEU A 521 -19.47 19.42 8.14
C LEU A 521 -19.45 20.90 8.56
N LEU A 522 -20.63 21.44 8.87
CA LEU A 522 -20.81 22.85 9.27
C LEU A 522 -20.83 23.00 10.80
N PHE A 523 -19.66 23.18 11.40
CA PHE A 523 -19.52 23.38 12.85
C PHE A 523 -20.04 24.76 13.27
N ASN A 524 -21.19 24.80 13.96
CA ASN A 524 -21.81 26.08 14.35
C ASN A 524 -20.99 26.77 15.44
N VAL A 525 -20.63 28.02 15.17
CA VAL A 525 -19.84 28.89 16.05
C VAL A 525 -20.55 30.19 16.42
N SER A 526 -21.82 30.33 16.05
CA SER A 526 -22.62 31.55 16.22
C SER A 526 -22.73 32.04 17.67
N GLU A 527 -22.59 31.16 18.66
CA GLU A 527 -22.69 31.54 20.08
C GLU A 527 -21.50 32.40 20.55
N HIS A 528 -20.34 32.26 19.91
CA HIS A 528 -19.11 32.95 20.31
C HIS A 528 -18.90 34.28 19.60
N ILE A 529 -19.65 34.55 18.53
CA ILE A 529 -19.42 35.69 17.63
C ILE A 529 -20.72 36.39 17.27
N SER A 530 -20.67 37.69 17.00
CA SER A 530 -21.86 38.51 16.70
C SER A 530 -22.37 38.39 15.26
N ILE A 531 -22.05 37.29 14.57
CA ILE A 531 -22.44 37.02 13.18
C ILE A 531 -23.46 35.87 13.20
N PRO A 532 -24.73 36.09 12.80
CA PRO A 532 -25.75 35.05 12.78
C PRO A 532 -25.41 33.89 11.83
N GLN A 533 -25.92 32.70 12.12
CA GLN A 533 -25.79 31.50 11.28
C GLN A 533 -24.35 31.26 10.79
N SER A 534 -23.40 31.37 11.70
CA SER A 534 -21.96 31.26 11.43
C SER A 534 -21.44 29.86 11.67
N TYR A 535 -20.67 29.37 10.70
CA TYR A 535 -20.11 28.03 10.72
C TYR A 535 -18.65 28.04 10.30
N VAL A 536 -17.85 27.18 10.93
CA VAL A 536 -16.61 26.70 10.32
C VAL A 536 -16.96 25.42 9.59
N VAL A 537 -16.74 25.39 8.28
CA VAL A 537 -17.05 24.26 7.41
C VAL A 537 -15.77 23.52 7.11
N MET A 538 -15.81 22.19 7.13
CA MET A 538 -14.70 21.34 6.71
C MET A 538 -15.18 20.28 5.73
N GLU A 539 -14.33 19.95 4.76
CA GLU A 539 -14.52 18.76 3.93
C GLU A 539 -14.08 17.53 4.71
N VAL A 540 -14.97 16.52 4.77
CA VAL A 540 -14.74 15.30 5.55
C VAL A 540 -15.09 14.06 4.74
N SER A 541 -14.21 13.08 4.72
CA SER A 541 -14.46 11.77 4.11
C SER A 541 -13.84 10.65 4.95
N GLN A 542 -14.32 9.42 4.77
CA GLN A 542 -13.60 8.25 5.28
C GLN A 542 -12.37 8.01 4.40
N PHE A 543 -11.18 8.18 4.96
CA PHE A 543 -9.92 8.06 4.24
C PHE A 543 -9.56 6.59 4.01
N ASP A 544 -9.59 5.80 5.09
CA ASP A 544 -9.39 4.37 5.11
C ASP A 544 -10.39 3.68 6.05
N SER A 545 -10.16 2.42 6.41
CA SER A 545 -11.03 1.70 7.35
C SER A 545 -10.84 2.12 8.81
N TYR A 546 -9.91 3.03 9.10
CA TYR A 546 -9.48 3.40 10.45
C TYR A 546 -9.43 4.91 10.69
N SER A 547 -9.63 5.74 9.67
CA SER A 547 -9.50 7.19 9.79
C SER A 547 -10.44 7.98 8.86
N TYR A 548 -10.79 9.17 9.33
CA TYR A 548 -11.38 10.24 8.55
C TYR A 548 -10.29 11.19 8.05
N LEU A 549 -10.50 11.80 6.88
CA LEU A 549 -9.72 12.92 6.39
C LEU A 549 -10.55 14.20 6.56
N PHE A 550 -9.98 15.21 7.22
CA PHE A 550 -10.54 16.55 7.39
C PHE A 550 -9.67 17.56 6.65
N THR A 551 -10.24 18.33 5.72
CA THR A 551 -9.52 19.25 4.83
C THR A 551 -10.25 20.57 4.62
N GLU A 552 -9.50 21.57 4.11
CA GLU A 552 -10.01 22.87 3.61
C GLU A 552 -10.99 23.58 4.56
N PRO A 553 -10.65 23.85 5.83
CA PRO A 553 -11.53 24.60 6.70
C PRO A 553 -11.78 26.02 6.16
N PHE A 554 -13.05 26.42 6.09
CA PHE A 554 -13.45 27.78 5.73
C PHE A 554 -14.57 28.29 6.64
N PHE A 555 -14.67 29.61 6.81
CA PHE A 555 -15.76 30.25 7.54
C PHE A 555 -16.87 30.67 6.58
N VAL A 556 -18.14 30.38 6.93
CA VAL A 556 -19.32 30.83 6.19
C VAL A 556 -20.42 31.31 7.12
N THR A 557 -21.21 32.29 6.68
CA THR A 557 -22.54 32.55 7.24
C THR A 557 -23.62 32.17 6.24
N LEU A 558 -24.64 31.44 6.70
CA LEU A 558 -25.82 31.10 5.89
C LEU A 558 -26.86 32.23 5.88
N ASP A 559 -26.65 33.31 6.63
CA ASP A 559 -27.50 34.50 6.58
C ASP A 559 -26.98 35.46 5.48
N SER A 560 -27.73 35.53 4.37
CA SER A 560 -27.39 36.39 3.23
C SER A 560 -27.38 37.89 3.54
N ASN A 561 -27.87 38.32 4.70
CA ASN A 561 -27.89 39.71 5.15
C ASN A 561 -26.89 39.99 6.30
N ALA A 562 -26.09 39.01 6.71
CA ALA A 562 -25.14 39.19 7.79
C ALA A 562 -24.01 40.17 7.42
N SER A 563 -23.59 40.98 8.38
CA SER A 563 -22.42 41.84 8.27
C SER A 563 -21.20 41.10 8.81
N ILE A 564 -20.14 40.99 8.00
CA ILE A 564 -18.89 40.36 8.42
C ILE A 564 -18.04 41.38 9.17
N GLU A 565 -18.00 41.26 10.50
CA GLU A 565 -17.14 42.05 11.39
C GLU A 565 -15.76 41.37 11.58
N ASP A 566 -14.77 42.11 12.07
CA ASP A 566 -13.46 41.56 12.43
C ASP A 566 -13.57 40.61 13.64
N VAL A 567 -13.30 39.32 13.42
CA VAL A 567 -13.31 38.28 14.46
C VAL A 567 -11.98 37.53 14.47
N PRO A 568 -11.16 37.67 15.53
CA PRO A 568 -9.95 36.86 15.68
C PRO A 568 -10.30 35.40 15.96
N MET A 569 -9.60 34.48 15.28
CA MET A 569 -9.70 33.03 15.48
C MET A 569 -8.30 32.43 15.63
N ARG A 570 -8.07 31.73 16.74
CA ARG A 570 -6.76 31.15 17.08
C ARG A 570 -6.87 29.76 17.67
N GLY A 571 -5.86 28.94 17.41
CA GLY A 571 -5.66 27.69 18.13
C GLY A 571 -6.78 26.67 17.90
N MET A 572 -7.27 26.57 16.66
CA MET A 572 -8.38 25.66 16.33
C MET A 572 -7.93 24.20 16.44
N ARG A 573 -8.64 23.39 17.22
CA ARG A 573 -8.39 21.94 17.37
C ARG A 573 -9.65 21.14 17.04
N LEU A 574 -9.45 19.92 16.56
CA LEU A 574 -10.52 18.98 16.26
C LEU A 574 -10.78 18.08 17.47
N GLY A 575 -12.04 18.01 17.89
CA GLY A 575 -12.52 17.14 18.93
C GLY A 575 -13.29 15.95 18.39
N VAL A 576 -13.19 14.83 19.09
CA VAL A 576 -13.90 13.58 18.82
C VAL A 576 -14.47 13.07 20.14
N ASN A 577 -15.74 12.68 20.16
CA ASN A 577 -16.38 11.96 21.26
C ASN A 577 -16.08 12.59 22.64
N GLY A 578 -16.40 13.88 22.79
CA GLY A 578 -16.30 14.62 24.05
C GLY A 578 -14.89 15.08 24.48
N ARG A 579 -13.85 14.87 23.68
CA ARG A 579 -12.47 15.34 23.96
C ARG A 579 -11.75 15.84 22.71
N GLU A 580 -10.69 16.63 22.88
CA GLU A 580 -9.78 16.95 21.77
C GLU A 580 -9.11 15.67 21.25
N ALA A 581 -9.00 15.51 19.94
CA ALA A 581 -8.31 14.37 19.35
C ALA A 581 -6.82 14.37 19.75
N PRO A 582 -6.24 13.23 20.17
CA PRO A 582 -4.86 13.18 20.66
C PRO A 582 -3.82 13.43 19.57
N THR A 583 -4.21 13.22 18.30
CA THR A 583 -3.38 13.41 17.11
C THR A 583 -4.20 14.13 16.05
N GLY A 584 -3.53 14.61 15.00
CA GLY A 584 -4.21 15.28 13.88
C GLY A 584 -4.54 16.76 14.14
N GLN A 585 -3.85 17.42 15.07
CA GLN A 585 -4.10 18.83 15.41
C GLN A 585 -3.34 19.81 14.52
N VAL A 586 -3.42 19.65 13.20
CA VAL A 586 -2.67 20.53 12.26
C VAL A 586 -3.15 22.00 12.33
N PHE A 587 -4.42 22.21 12.67
CA PHE A 587 -5.06 23.52 12.72
C PHE A 587 -4.76 24.32 14.00
N GLN A 588 -4.07 23.72 14.98
CA GLN A 588 -3.75 24.38 16.25
C GLN A 588 -2.87 25.62 16.10
N ASN A 589 -2.18 25.76 14.96
CA ASN A 589 -1.35 26.92 14.66
C ASN A 589 -2.07 28.02 13.88
N LEU A 590 -3.39 27.88 13.65
CA LEU A 590 -4.17 28.94 13.00
C LEU A 590 -4.14 30.22 13.84
N ASP A 591 -3.84 31.34 13.18
CA ASP A 591 -3.98 32.70 13.68
C ASP A 591 -4.50 33.55 12.51
N VAL A 592 -5.82 33.65 12.43
CA VAL A 592 -6.54 34.29 11.31
C VAL A 592 -7.57 35.28 11.85
N ASN A 593 -7.93 36.26 11.03
CA ASN A 593 -8.99 37.21 11.34
C ASN A 593 -10.10 37.07 10.30
N ILE A 594 -11.28 36.62 10.72
CA ILE A 594 -12.46 36.62 9.86
C ILE A 594 -12.85 38.08 9.63
N ASN A 595 -13.00 38.49 8.38
CA ASN A 595 -13.26 39.89 8.04
C ASN A 595 -13.88 40.05 6.64
N SER A 596 -14.43 41.25 6.37
CA SER A 596 -15.13 41.53 5.11
C SER A 596 -14.23 41.57 3.86
N ASN A 597 -12.92 41.72 3.99
CA ASN A 597 -12.01 41.79 2.84
C ASN A 597 -11.67 40.39 2.31
N ASP A 598 -11.55 39.42 3.20
CA ASP A 598 -11.18 38.04 2.87
C ASP A 598 -12.41 37.13 2.68
N TYR A 599 -13.60 37.60 3.07
CA TYR A 599 -14.86 36.89 2.90
C TYR A 599 -15.50 37.15 1.53
N VAL A 600 -15.82 36.07 0.81
CA VAL A 600 -16.54 36.11 -0.46
C VAL A 600 -17.98 35.64 -0.25
N LEU A 601 -18.98 36.45 -0.63
CA LEU A 601 -20.39 36.08 -0.48
C LEU A 601 -20.71 34.78 -1.24
N GLY A 602 -21.33 33.82 -0.55
CA GLY A 602 -21.66 32.49 -1.10
C GLY A 602 -20.52 31.47 -1.00
N GLN A 603 -19.25 31.89 -0.95
CA GLN A 603 -18.09 31.00 -0.87
C GLN A 603 -17.44 30.95 0.51
N GLY A 604 -17.55 32.02 1.31
CA GLY A 604 -16.94 32.13 2.62
C GLY A 604 -15.52 32.70 2.61
N GLN A 605 -14.79 32.49 3.70
CA GLN A 605 -13.39 32.85 3.88
C GLN A 605 -12.57 31.59 4.19
N ASN A 606 -11.62 31.23 3.32
CA ASN A 606 -10.73 30.08 3.57
C ASN A 606 -9.82 30.36 4.79
N LEU A 607 -9.74 29.39 5.71
CA LEU A 607 -8.93 29.47 6.94
C LEU A 607 -7.61 28.72 6.80
N SER A 608 -7.59 27.59 6.08
CA SER A 608 -6.39 26.77 5.85
C SER A 608 -6.52 25.89 4.62
N ARG A 609 -5.40 25.65 3.95
CA ARG A 609 -5.24 24.62 2.90
C ARG A 609 -4.72 23.28 3.42
N LEU A 610 -4.58 23.14 4.74
CA LEU A 610 -4.02 21.93 5.35
C LEU A 610 -5.11 20.89 5.56
N GLY A 611 -4.69 19.62 5.53
CA GLY A 611 -5.51 18.47 5.84
C GLY A 611 -4.97 17.69 7.02
N THR A 612 -5.82 16.95 7.70
CA THR A 612 -5.41 16.06 8.78
C THR A 612 -6.28 14.81 8.85
N THR A 613 -5.73 13.73 9.39
CA THR A 613 -6.48 12.51 9.63
C THR A 613 -6.78 12.34 11.11
N VAL A 614 -7.97 11.85 11.39
CA VAL A 614 -8.42 11.52 12.74
C VAL A 614 -8.94 10.11 12.76
N ALA A 615 -8.58 9.35 13.79
CA ALA A 615 -8.96 7.95 13.91
C ALA A 615 -10.48 7.81 14.04
N ILE A 616 -11.01 6.77 13.40
CA ILE A 616 -12.35 6.25 13.66
C ILE A 616 -12.31 5.60 15.04
N GLU A 617 -13.20 6.00 15.95
CA GLU A 617 -13.29 5.43 17.30
C GLU A 617 -14.53 4.55 17.43
N LYS A 618 -15.71 5.08 17.11
CA LYS A 618 -17.02 4.41 17.21
C LYS A 618 -17.64 4.08 15.85
N GLY A 619 -17.14 4.69 14.76
CA GLY A 619 -17.65 4.51 13.41
C GLY A 619 -18.42 5.73 12.89
N PRO A 620 -18.58 5.86 11.55
CA PRO A 620 -19.08 7.08 10.89
C PRO A 620 -20.50 7.51 11.27
N GLU A 621 -21.33 6.57 11.71
CA GLU A 621 -22.71 6.86 12.17
C GLU A 621 -22.76 7.45 13.57
N VAL A 622 -21.72 7.24 14.38
CA VAL A 622 -21.75 7.47 15.83
C VAL A 622 -20.64 8.41 16.29
N ASP A 623 -19.49 8.42 15.63
CA ASP A 623 -18.40 9.34 15.93
C ASP A 623 -18.88 10.79 15.80
N GLU A 624 -18.72 11.50 16.90
CA GLU A 624 -19.15 12.88 17.06
C GLU A 624 -17.93 13.79 16.97
N PHE A 625 -17.97 14.76 16.06
CA PHE A 625 -16.92 15.74 15.82
C PHE A 625 -17.35 17.13 16.32
N PHE A 626 -16.40 17.90 16.83
CA PHE A 626 -16.59 19.31 17.17
C PHE A 626 -15.25 20.05 17.06
N LEU A 627 -15.25 21.38 17.09
CA LEU A 627 -14.04 22.19 17.10
C LEU A 627 -13.86 22.87 18.44
N THR A 628 -12.62 23.06 18.88
CA THR A 628 -12.26 23.91 20.02
C THR A 628 -11.30 25.02 19.59
N PHE A 629 -11.27 26.12 20.34
CA PHE A 629 -10.50 27.31 20.01
C PHE A 629 -9.77 27.85 21.24
N GLU A 630 -8.55 28.34 21.06
CA GLU A 630 -7.86 29.17 22.07
C GLU A 630 -8.47 30.58 22.13
N GLN A 631 -8.87 31.10 20.97
CA GLN A 631 -9.61 32.34 20.87
C GLN A 631 -10.59 32.27 19.70
N LEU A 632 -11.83 32.68 19.97
CA LEU A 632 -12.83 32.93 18.93
C LEU A 632 -13.63 34.17 19.30
N GLY A 633 -13.40 35.27 18.57
CA GLY A 633 -13.95 36.57 18.93
C GLY A 633 -13.47 37.02 20.32
N ASN A 634 -14.42 37.21 21.22
CA ASN A 634 -14.15 37.60 22.61
C ASN A 634 -14.04 36.40 23.57
N ALA A 635 -14.39 35.19 23.11
CA ALA A 635 -14.24 33.97 23.90
C ALA A 635 -12.79 33.49 23.83
N SER A 636 -12.24 33.03 24.95
CA SER A 636 -10.89 32.48 25.01
C SER A 636 -10.76 31.30 25.97
N ASN A 637 -9.86 30.39 25.61
CA ASN A 637 -9.39 29.28 26.43
C ASN A 637 -7.86 29.37 26.54
N VAL A 638 -7.34 29.31 27.78
CA VAL A 638 -5.90 29.43 28.01
C VAL A 638 -5.26 28.05 27.95
N VAL A 639 -4.58 27.75 26.84
CA VAL A 639 -3.79 26.53 26.70
C VAL A 639 -2.38 26.78 27.25
N VAL A 640 -1.93 25.89 28.13
CA VAL A 640 -0.55 25.88 28.64
C VAL A 640 0.16 24.72 27.98
N GLU A 641 1.07 25.03 27.06
CA GLU A 641 1.92 24.03 26.41
C GLU A 641 2.73 23.26 27.46
N ALA A 642 2.77 21.93 27.32
CA ALA A 642 3.58 21.09 28.19
C ALA A 642 5.07 21.41 27.98
N ASP A 643 5.83 21.46 29.08
CA ASP A 643 7.28 21.61 28.97
C ASP A 643 7.85 20.49 28.08
N PRO A 644 8.78 20.81 27.16
CA PRO A 644 9.36 19.79 26.29
C PRO A 644 9.97 18.68 27.13
N PRO A 645 9.81 17.40 26.73
CA PRO A 645 10.31 16.28 27.50
C PRO A 645 11.82 16.44 27.71
N ALA A 646 12.27 16.13 28.93
CA ALA A 646 13.69 16.18 29.25
C ALA A 646 14.48 15.31 28.26
N PRO A 647 15.66 15.75 27.78
CA PRO A 647 16.50 14.95 26.91
C PRO A 647 16.73 13.57 27.51
N ALA A 648 16.62 12.53 26.68
CA ALA A 648 16.92 11.17 27.12
C ALA A 648 18.34 11.14 27.72
N PRO A 649 18.55 10.45 28.86
CA PRO A 649 19.88 10.26 29.39
C PRO A 649 20.78 9.61 28.32
N ALA A 650 22.01 10.10 28.20
CA ALA A 650 22.97 9.55 27.24
C ALA A 650 23.09 8.03 27.43
N ALA A 651 23.06 7.27 26.34
CA ALA A 651 23.20 5.83 26.39
C ALA A 651 24.50 5.44 27.11
N ASP A 652 24.37 4.59 28.13
CA ASP A 652 25.50 3.96 28.80
C ASP A 652 26.07 2.91 27.85
N LEU A 653 27.04 3.31 27.03
CA LEU A 653 27.71 2.40 26.10
C LEU A 653 28.56 1.40 26.89
N GLU A 654 28.56 0.14 26.46
CA GLU A 654 29.41 -0.88 27.07
C GLU A 654 30.88 -0.44 27.08
N ALA A 655 31.58 -0.79 28.16
CA ALA A 655 32.99 -0.48 28.32
C ALA A 655 33.81 -1.04 27.14
N GLN A 656 34.40 -0.13 26.36
CA GLN A 656 35.27 -0.53 25.26
C GLN A 656 36.62 -1.05 25.78
N SER A 657 37.22 -1.98 25.03
CA SER A 657 38.56 -2.49 25.35
C SER A 657 39.59 -1.36 25.32
N VAL A 658 40.40 -1.26 26.38
CA VAL A 658 41.56 -0.34 26.45
C VAL A 658 42.72 -0.82 25.56
N ILE A 659 42.64 -2.07 25.08
CA ILE A 659 43.64 -2.71 24.20
C ILE A 659 43.05 -2.82 22.78
N GLY A 660 43.80 -2.38 21.78
CA GLY A 660 43.46 -2.47 20.36
C GLY A 660 44.43 -3.34 19.55
N VAL A 661 44.03 -3.66 18.32
CA VAL A 661 44.93 -4.22 17.29
C VAL A 661 45.08 -3.19 16.19
N ARG A 662 46.27 -3.05 15.61
CA ARG A 662 46.50 -2.13 14.50
C ARG A 662 45.69 -2.55 13.27
N ASN A 663 45.07 -1.58 12.60
CA ASN A 663 44.39 -1.82 11.33
C ASN A 663 45.40 -1.99 10.17
N PHE A 664 44.92 -2.37 9.00
CA PHE A 664 45.76 -2.67 7.82
C PHE A 664 46.72 -1.52 7.47
N ALA A 665 46.30 -0.26 7.61
CA ALA A 665 47.13 0.90 7.28
C ALA A 665 48.22 1.12 8.34
N GLU A 666 47.86 0.98 9.61
CA GLU A 666 48.77 1.09 10.75
C GLU A 666 49.81 -0.04 10.74
N ILE A 667 49.42 -1.27 10.39
CA ILE A 667 50.35 -2.41 10.23
C ILE A 667 51.36 -2.10 9.12
N ASN A 668 50.90 -1.65 7.96
CA ASN A 668 51.77 -1.34 6.82
C ASN A 668 52.75 -0.21 7.14
N ALA A 669 52.28 0.85 7.80
CA ALA A 669 53.12 1.96 8.24
C ALA A 669 54.14 1.52 9.29
N SER A 670 53.73 0.70 10.26
CA SER A 670 54.60 0.20 11.33
C SER A 670 55.71 -0.70 10.77
N MET A 671 55.38 -1.65 9.89
CA MET A 671 56.37 -2.52 9.25
C MET A 671 57.36 -1.73 8.38
N SER A 672 56.89 -0.70 7.67
CA SER A 672 57.77 0.21 6.93
C SER A 672 58.72 0.97 7.84
N ALA A 673 58.23 1.51 8.96
CA ALA A 673 59.03 2.26 9.92
C ALA A 673 60.10 1.38 10.59
N VAL A 674 59.74 0.18 11.06
CA VAL A 674 60.67 -0.69 11.80
C VAL A 674 61.70 -1.37 10.91
N THR A 675 61.41 -1.57 9.62
CA THR A 675 62.37 -2.14 8.65
C THR A 675 63.17 -1.08 7.89
N GLY A 676 62.61 0.12 7.70
CA GLY A 676 63.17 1.16 6.84
C GLY A 676 62.90 0.94 5.34
N VAL A 677 62.16 -0.12 4.97
CA VAL A 677 61.70 -0.34 3.59
C VAL A 677 60.48 0.57 3.36
N PRO A 678 60.46 1.43 2.32
CA PRO A 678 59.34 2.33 2.10
C PRO A 678 58.09 1.56 1.65
N THR A 679 56.91 2.01 2.08
CA THR A 679 55.61 1.46 1.62
C THR A 679 55.43 1.56 0.09
N SER A 680 56.18 2.45 -0.57
CA SER A 680 56.21 2.62 -2.03
C SER A 680 57.11 1.62 -2.76
N ASN A 681 57.87 0.77 -2.06
CA ASN A 681 58.60 -0.34 -2.68
C ASN A 681 57.59 -1.22 -3.45
N ALA A 682 57.86 -1.46 -4.74
CA ALA A 682 56.90 -2.08 -5.66
C ALA A 682 56.42 -3.47 -5.18
N GLU A 683 57.34 -4.25 -4.63
CA GLU A 683 57.14 -5.62 -4.16
C GLU A 683 56.32 -5.65 -2.84
N VAL A 684 56.60 -4.73 -1.93
CA VAL A 684 55.79 -4.51 -0.71
C VAL A 684 54.39 -4.01 -1.06
N LYS A 685 54.29 -3.00 -1.95
CA LYS A 685 53.02 -2.41 -2.36
C LYS A 685 52.10 -3.45 -3.00
N ALA A 686 52.63 -4.26 -3.92
CA ALA A 686 51.86 -5.34 -4.56
C ALA A 686 51.33 -6.35 -3.53
N SER A 687 52.16 -6.74 -2.56
CA SER A 687 51.77 -7.67 -1.50
C SER A 687 50.71 -7.08 -0.57
N PHE A 688 50.84 -5.79 -0.22
CA PHE A 688 49.88 -5.07 0.60
C PHE A 688 48.51 -4.98 -0.08
N GLU A 689 48.45 -4.60 -1.36
CA GLU A 689 47.18 -4.52 -2.09
C GLU A 689 46.50 -5.90 -2.19
N SER A 690 47.28 -6.97 -2.39
CA SER A 690 46.75 -8.33 -2.42
C SER A 690 46.22 -8.82 -1.07
N LEU A 691 46.82 -8.38 0.04
CA LEU A 691 46.50 -8.86 1.39
C LEU A 691 45.62 -7.91 2.19
N LYS A 692 45.34 -6.70 1.70
CA LYS A 692 44.61 -5.65 2.40
C LYS A 692 43.26 -6.10 2.96
N GLN A 693 42.51 -6.88 2.18
CA GLN A 693 41.20 -7.41 2.59
C GLN A 693 41.30 -8.51 3.66
N GLN A 694 42.48 -9.11 3.82
CA GLN A 694 42.76 -10.13 4.83
C GLN A 694 43.44 -9.55 6.08
N LEU A 695 43.76 -8.26 6.10
CA LEU A 695 44.29 -7.55 7.27
C LEU A 695 43.16 -6.94 8.11
N PRO A 696 43.37 -6.68 9.42
CA PRO A 696 42.35 -6.07 10.28
C PRO A 696 41.84 -4.73 9.75
N THR A 697 40.52 -4.55 9.68
CA THR A 697 39.89 -3.31 9.17
C THR A 697 39.56 -2.30 10.26
N VAL A 698 39.35 -2.78 11.49
CA VAL A 698 39.06 -1.96 12.66
C VAL A 698 40.03 -2.31 13.79
N THR A 699 40.15 -1.42 14.78
CA THR A 699 41.11 -1.59 15.88
C THR A 699 40.58 -2.44 17.04
N ASN A 700 39.34 -2.92 16.94
CA ASN A 700 38.72 -3.74 17.97
C ASN A 700 39.36 -5.15 18.01
N PRO A 701 39.94 -5.59 19.14
CA PRO A 701 40.58 -6.91 19.25
C PRO A 701 39.59 -8.07 19.05
N GLY A 702 38.31 -7.90 19.38
CA GLY A 702 37.27 -8.92 19.15
C GLY A 702 37.00 -9.22 17.67
N SER A 703 37.50 -8.37 16.76
CA SER A 703 37.41 -8.58 15.31
C SER A 703 38.63 -9.29 14.70
N PHE A 704 39.65 -9.61 15.51
CA PHE A 704 40.87 -10.23 15.00
C PHE A 704 40.68 -11.73 14.75
N LEU A 705 40.84 -12.14 13.49
CA LEU A 705 40.65 -13.54 13.06
C LEU A 705 42.00 -14.21 12.73
N ALA A 706 42.02 -15.53 12.70
CA ALA A 706 43.22 -16.30 12.33
C ALA A 706 43.73 -15.98 10.91
N SER A 707 42.83 -15.61 9.99
CA SER A 707 43.19 -15.12 8.64
C SER A 707 44.07 -13.86 8.69
N ASN A 708 43.80 -12.98 9.66
CA ASN A 708 44.55 -11.73 9.83
C ASN A 708 46.00 -12.01 10.22
N GLN A 709 46.23 -13.01 11.07
CA GLN A 709 47.58 -13.43 11.46
C GLN A 709 48.39 -13.94 10.26
N MET A 710 47.74 -14.65 9.33
CA MET A 710 48.41 -15.13 8.11
C MET A 710 48.79 -13.98 7.18
N ALA A 711 47.88 -13.02 6.97
CA ALA A 711 48.15 -11.84 6.15
C ALA A 711 49.27 -10.97 6.75
N VAL A 712 49.24 -10.76 8.06
CA VAL A 712 50.32 -10.10 8.82
C VAL A 712 51.65 -10.80 8.60
N THR A 713 51.68 -12.13 8.72
CA THR A 713 52.92 -12.91 8.57
C THR A 713 53.48 -12.78 7.15
N GLN A 714 52.63 -12.81 6.13
CA GLN A 714 53.05 -12.62 4.74
C GLN A 714 53.60 -11.21 4.49
N MET A 715 52.96 -10.18 5.06
CA MET A 715 53.49 -8.81 5.01
C MET A 715 54.85 -8.70 5.73
N ALA A 716 54.99 -9.30 6.91
CA ALA A 716 56.24 -9.36 7.65
C ALA A 716 57.36 -10.01 6.84
N ILE A 717 57.09 -11.18 6.25
CA ILE A 717 58.03 -11.87 5.36
C ILE A 717 58.45 -10.97 4.21
N LYS A 718 57.49 -10.26 3.59
CA LYS A 718 57.78 -9.41 2.44
C LYS A 718 58.64 -8.20 2.80
N TYR A 719 58.34 -7.51 3.90
CA TYR A 719 59.14 -6.41 4.39
C TYR A 719 60.57 -6.84 4.74
N CYS A 720 60.72 -7.98 5.41
CA CYS A 720 62.02 -8.54 5.76
C CYS A 720 62.80 -9.07 4.56
N ASP A 721 62.12 -9.61 3.55
CA ASP A 721 62.73 -10.00 2.28
C ASP A 721 63.37 -8.79 1.59
N GLN A 722 62.63 -7.69 1.47
CA GLN A 722 63.13 -6.46 0.85
C GLN A 722 64.22 -5.77 1.68
N LEU A 723 64.14 -5.83 3.00
CA LEU A 723 65.19 -5.35 3.89
C LEU A 723 66.50 -6.12 3.68
N VAL A 724 66.43 -7.44 3.56
CA VAL A 724 67.62 -8.29 3.48
C VAL A 724 68.17 -8.36 2.05
N GLU A 725 67.36 -8.33 0.99
CA GLU A 725 67.91 -8.41 -0.37
C GLU A 725 68.49 -7.08 -0.88
N ASP A 726 68.06 -5.94 -0.35
CA ASP A 726 68.70 -4.66 -0.64
C ASP A 726 70.02 -4.53 0.13
N ASN A 727 71.15 -4.46 -0.60
CA ASN A 727 72.48 -4.38 0.00
C ASN A 727 72.68 -3.16 0.90
N SER A 728 72.07 -2.01 0.57
CA SER A 728 72.21 -0.77 1.34
C SER A 728 71.42 -0.84 2.63
N LEU A 729 70.15 -1.26 2.54
CA LEU A 729 69.29 -1.44 3.71
C LEU A 729 69.83 -2.53 4.63
N ARG A 730 70.23 -3.69 4.09
CA ARG A 730 70.81 -4.79 4.87
C ARG A 730 72.08 -4.36 5.62
N ALA A 731 73.02 -3.72 4.95
CA ALA A 731 74.27 -3.28 5.58
C ALA A 731 74.05 -2.20 6.64
N SER A 732 73.05 -1.33 6.44
CA SER A 732 72.66 -0.30 7.42
C SER A 732 71.94 -0.91 8.63
N TYR A 733 71.06 -1.87 8.41
CA TYR A 733 70.22 -2.47 9.46
C TYR A 733 70.98 -3.49 10.32
N PHE A 734 71.81 -4.32 9.68
CA PHE A 734 72.58 -5.39 10.32
C PHE A 734 74.08 -5.10 10.22
N ALA A 735 74.48 -3.93 10.72
CA ALA A 735 75.85 -3.43 10.60
C ALA A 735 76.87 -4.40 11.21
N GLY A 736 77.87 -4.79 10.42
CA GLY A 736 78.97 -5.66 10.83
C GLY A 736 78.75 -7.16 10.64
N PHE A 737 77.54 -7.61 10.27
CA PHE A 737 77.27 -9.04 10.02
C PHE A 737 77.75 -9.47 8.63
N ASP A 738 78.53 -10.55 8.54
CA ASP A 738 79.06 -11.07 7.27
C ASP A 738 78.08 -12.05 6.58
N PHE A 739 77.24 -11.50 5.69
CA PHE A 739 76.31 -12.27 4.85
C PHE A 739 76.97 -13.11 3.74
N THR A 740 78.30 -13.07 3.60
CA THR A 740 79.01 -13.89 2.59
C THR A 740 79.41 -15.27 3.12
N GLN A 741 79.34 -15.48 4.44
CA GLN A 741 79.62 -16.77 5.06
C GLN A 741 78.43 -17.74 4.95
N PRO A 742 78.70 -19.06 4.91
CA PRO A 742 77.66 -20.07 5.07
C PRO A 742 77.02 -19.99 6.47
N ALA A 743 75.76 -20.40 6.58
CA ALA A 743 74.98 -20.25 7.80
C ALA A 743 75.59 -20.97 9.01
N SER A 744 76.35 -22.05 8.77
CA SER A 744 77.07 -22.81 9.79
C SER A 744 78.19 -22.05 10.49
N SER A 745 78.69 -20.95 9.90
CA SER A 745 79.73 -20.09 10.48
C SER A 745 79.30 -18.64 10.66
N ALA A 746 78.29 -18.16 9.92
CA ALA A 746 77.81 -16.78 10.01
C ALA A 746 77.12 -16.42 11.34
N TYR A 747 76.57 -17.41 12.05
CA TYR A 747 75.76 -17.22 13.26
C TYR A 747 76.44 -17.77 14.53
N ASP A 748 77.76 -17.57 14.66
CA ASP A 748 78.43 -17.90 15.91
C ASP A 748 77.86 -17.10 17.11
N THR A 749 78.28 -17.43 18.34
CA THR A 749 77.71 -16.85 19.56
C THR A 749 77.82 -15.32 19.61
N GLN A 750 78.82 -14.73 18.96
CA GLN A 750 79.05 -13.28 18.98
C GLN A 750 78.33 -12.59 17.81
N ASP A 751 78.37 -13.17 16.62
CA ASP A 751 77.86 -12.55 15.39
C ASP A 751 76.33 -12.59 15.28
N ARG A 752 75.64 -13.57 15.87
CA ARG A 752 74.16 -13.62 15.88
C ARG A 752 73.51 -12.42 16.57
N ASN A 753 74.19 -11.79 17.53
CA ASN A 753 73.69 -10.59 18.20
C ASN A 753 73.64 -9.38 17.27
N LEU A 754 74.41 -9.38 16.17
CA LEU A 754 74.35 -8.35 15.13
C LEU A 754 73.05 -8.43 14.30
N ILE A 755 72.32 -9.55 14.36
CA ILE A 755 70.98 -9.71 13.78
C ILE A 755 69.89 -9.43 14.81
N ILE A 756 70.02 -10.02 16.01
CA ILE A 756 68.98 -9.96 17.04
C ILE A 756 68.86 -8.55 17.64
N THR A 757 69.96 -7.88 17.97
CA THR A 757 69.94 -6.60 18.68
C THR A 757 69.22 -5.49 17.90
N PRO A 758 69.51 -5.27 16.59
CA PRO A 758 68.80 -4.27 15.80
C PRO A 758 67.29 -4.52 15.70
N LEU A 759 66.87 -5.78 15.59
CA LEU A 759 65.45 -6.17 15.57
C LEU A 759 64.77 -5.83 16.90
N LEU A 760 65.42 -6.15 18.03
CA LEU A 760 64.89 -5.79 19.33
C LEU A 760 64.84 -4.28 19.53
N ASP A 761 65.86 -3.53 19.09
CA ASP A 761 65.91 -2.06 19.27
C ASP A 761 64.82 -1.36 18.46
N ARG A 762 64.55 -1.81 17.22
CA ARG A 762 63.58 -1.15 16.34
C ARG A 762 62.14 -1.61 16.54
N VAL A 763 61.91 -2.85 16.97
CA VAL A 763 60.57 -3.43 17.06
C VAL A 763 60.02 -3.41 18.49
N ILE A 764 60.85 -3.78 19.47
CA ILE A 764 60.45 -3.84 20.88
C ILE A 764 60.75 -2.50 21.58
N GLY A 765 61.81 -1.82 21.17
CA GLY A 765 62.26 -0.57 21.79
C GLY A 765 62.96 -0.80 23.13
N GLN A 766 63.24 0.29 23.86
CA GLN A 766 63.86 0.27 25.18
C GLN A 766 62.92 0.92 26.19
N ASN A 767 62.77 0.32 27.38
CA ASN A 767 61.95 0.83 28.48
C ASN A 767 60.46 1.06 28.15
N VAL A 768 59.87 0.24 27.27
CA VAL A 768 58.44 0.29 26.95
C VAL A 768 57.68 -0.69 27.84
N ALA A 769 56.90 -0.18 28.79
CA ALA A 769 56.26 -0.98 29.84
C ALA A 769 55.21 -2.00 29.34
N THR A 770 54.69 -1.82 28.13
CA THR A 770 53.64 -2.66 27.52
C THR A 770 54.16 -3.60 26.42
N GLN A 771 55.48 -3.71 26.26
CA GLN A 771 56.12 -4.57 25.25
C GLN A 771 56.67 -5.87 25.87
N PRO A 772 56.86 -6.94 25.08
CA PRO A 772 57.47 -8.18 25.56
C PRO A 772 58.87 -7.96 26.14
N GLU A 773 59.21 -8.75 27.16
CA GLU A 773 60.54 -8.72 27.77
C GLU A 773 61.63 -9.02 26.74
N ARG A 774 62.58 -8.09 26.54
CA ARG A 774 63.60 -8.18 25.49
C ARG A 774 64.46 -9.45 25.61
N THR A 775 64.75 -9.89 26.83
CA THR A 775 65.52 -11.12 27.09
C THR A 775 64.77 -12.38 26.67
N ALA A 776 63.45 -12.41 26.84
CA ALA A 776 62.60 -13.51 26.40
C ALA A 776 62.53 -13.56 24.87
N VAL A 777 62.31 -12.41 24.21
CA VAL A 777 62.32 -12.34 22.74
C VAL A 777 63.69 -12.71 22.18
N ALA A 778 64.79 -12.22 22.78
CA ALA A 778 66.14 -12.57 22.38
C ALA A 778 66.39 -14.08 22.48
N THR A 779 65.91 -14.72 23.55
CA THR A 779 66.02 -16.18 23.74
C THR A 779 65.32 -16.92 22.61
N GLU A 780 64.12 -16.48 22.23
CA GLU A 780 63.37 -17.19 21.20
C GLU A 780 63.89 -16.97 19.78
N LEU A 781 64.40 -15.77 19.49
CA LEU A 781 65.13 -15.53 18.24
C LEU A 781 66.43 -16.36 18.18
N ASN A 782 67.12 -16.57 19.30
CA ASN A 782 68.27 -17.47 19.36
C ASN A 782 67.87 -18.92 19.08
N ASN A 783 66.80 -19.43 19.70
CA ASN A 783 66.30 -20.79 19.45
C ASN A 783 65.90 -20.99 17.98
N LEU A 784 65.27 -19.98 17.36
CA LEU A 784 64.94 -20.01 15.94
C LEU A 784 66.21 -20.08 15.08
N ILE A 785 67.21 -19.24 15.36
CA ILE A 785 68.48 -19.26 14.64
C ILE A 785 69.18 -20.60 14.82
N ASP A 786 69.22 -21.18 16.03
CA ASP A 786 69.82 -22.51 16.27
C ASP A 786 69.09 -23.60 15.47
N THR A 787 67.75 -23.56 15.43
CA THR A 787 66.94 -24.50 14.65
C THR A 787 67.23 -24.39 13.16
N LEU A 788 67.38 -23.16 12.65
CA LEU A 788 67.63 -22.91 11.23
C LEU A 788 69.10 -23.10 10.83
N THR A 789 70.04 -23.01 11.77
CA THR A 789 71.48 -23.21 11.52
C THR A 789 71.95 -24.64 11.71
N ASP A 790 71.06 -25.57 12.09
CA ASP A 790 71.33 -27.01 12.04
C ASP A 790 71.49 -27.48 10.59
N CYS A 791 72.75 -27.48 10.13
CA CYS A 791 73.18 -27.91 8.81
C CYS A 791 73.45 -29.43 8.72
N GLY A 792 72.92 -30.23 9.66
CA GLY A 792 72.96 -31.68 9.58
C GLY A 792 72.15 -32.27 8.41
N ALA A 793 72.36 -33.56 8.13
CA ALA A 793 71.52 -34.37 7.23
C ALA A 793 71.36 -33.87 5.77
N GLY A 794 72.40 -33.27 5.18
CA GLY A 794 72.41 -32.94 3.74
C GLY A 794 71.69 -31.64 3.35
N LYS A 795 71.42 -30.76 4.33
CA LYS A 795 70.88 -29.42 4.07
C LYS A 795 71.94 -28.49 3.46
N THR A 796 71.56 -27.69 2.47
CA THR A 796 72.43 -26.67 1.86
C THR A 796 72.37 -25.38 2.69
N CYS A 797 73.43 -25.09 3.45
CA CYS A 797 73.58 -23.91 4.29
C CYS A 797 74.54 -22.87 3.69
N ASP A 798 74.33 -22.51 2.43
CA ASP A 798 75.18 -21.53 1.74
C ASP A 798 74.89 -20.09 2.22
N ALA A 799 75.61 -19.12 1.64
CA ALA A 799 75.42 -17.70 1.95
C ALA A 799 74.00 -17.17 1.59
N ASN A 800 73.28 -17.81 0.66
CA ASN A 800 71.90 -17.46 0.38
C ASN A 800 70.99 -17.91 1.54
N TYR A 801 71.26 -19.09 2.09
CA TYR A 801 70.55 -19.58 3.27
C TYR A 801 70.78 -18.69 4.50
N THR A 802 71.99 -18.15 4.67
CA THR A 802 72.27 -17.12 5.70
C THR A 802 71.28 -15.95 5.61
N ARG A 803 71.00 -15.43 4.41
CA ARG A 803 69.99 -14.37 4.21
C ARG A 803 68.59 -14.84 4.55
N THR A 804 68.23 -16.08 4.21
CA THR A 804 66.93 -16.66 4.58
C THR A 804 66.73 -16.71 6.09
N ILE A 805 67.76 -17.07 6.86
CA ILE A 805 67.68 -17.07 8.34
C ILE A 805 67.47 -15.66 8.88
N ALA A 806 68.17 -14.66 8.33
CA ALA A 806 67.94 -13.25 8.70
C ALA A 806 66.52 -12.78 8.38
N LYS A 807 65.98 -13.15 7.21
CA LYS A 807 64.58 -12.85 6.83
C LYS A 807 63.58 -13.49 7.78
N ALA A 808 63.78 -14.77 8.12
CA ALA A 808 62.90 -15.50 9.04
C ALA A 808 62.92 -14.89 10.45
N THR A 809 64.11 -14.55 10.95
CA THR A 809 64.31 -13.93 12.27
C THR A 809 63.66 -12.53 12.32
N CYS A 810 63.82 -11.75 11.25
CA CYS A 810 63.15 -10.47 11.09
C CYS A 810 61.62 -10.62 11.05
N ALA A 811 61.10 -11.55 10.24
CA ALA A 811 59.67 -11.75 10.05
C ALA A 811 58.98 -12.21 11.33
N ALA A 812 59.62 -13.11 12.09
CA ALA A 812 59.15 -13.56 13.40
C ALA A 812 59.04 -12.40 14.40
N THR A 813 59.93 -11.40 14.31
CA THR A 813 59.92 -10.24 15.19
C THR A 813 58.83 -9.24 14.79
N ILE A 814 58.77 -8.86 13.51
CA ILE A 814 57.84 -7.79 13.05
C ILE A 814 56.41 -8.28 12.82
N GLY A 815 56.19 -9.58 12.65
CA GLY A 815 54.85 -10.20 12.59
C GLY A 815 54.25 -10.51 13.97
N SER A 816 54.91 -10.09 15.05
CA SER A 816 54.52 -10.38 16.43
C SER A 816 53.56 -9.34 17.01
N ALA A 817 52.99 -9.65 18.18
CA ALA A 817 52.14 -8.74 18.94
C ALA A 817 52.80 -7.39 19.27
N ALA A 818 54.14 -7.28 19.26
CA ALA A 818 54.85 -6.03 19.48
C ALA A 818 54.52 -4.95 18.43
N VAL A 819 54.29 -5.39 17.18
CA VAL A 819 53.79 -4.56 16.08
C VAL A 819 52.26 -4.66 15.97
N LEU A 820 51.66 -5.71 16.54
CA LEU A 820 50.25 -6.06 16.58
C LEU A 820 49.36 -5.08 17.34
N VAL A 821 49.69 -4.98 18.61
CA VAL A 821 48.81 -4.53 19.67
C VAL A 821 49.13 -3.08 20.01
N GLN A 822 48.09 -2.30 20.32
CA GLN A 822 48.19 -0.88 20.70
C GLN A 822 47.33 -0.54 21.91
#